data_AF-A0A813V3Y4-F1
#
_entry.id   AF-A0A813V3Y4-F1
#
_cell.length_a   1.000
_cell.length_b   1.000
_cell.length_c   1.000
_cell.angle_alpha   90.00
_cell.angle_beta   90.00
_cell.angle_gamma   90.00
#
_symmetry.space_group_name_H-M   'P 1'
#
loop_
_entity.id
_entity.type
_entity.pdbx_description
1 polymer ?
#
loop_
_entity_poly.entity_id
_entity_poly.type
_entity_poly.pdbx_seq_one_letter_code
_entity_poly.pdbx_strand_id
1 'polypeptide(L)'
;MNQQEELLADRDILIDVQRYFLELVLPIYNTIGWVANDQSTEWLRTLLQPSILSAACHYDHPECIEAARSAYRRWNLNPTLNQIPANLRSIVYCTVVREGSRSEFNFLWARLQIESIASETWNLLEGLACTKDPSLIVWFLDQHLTNGSVIRNQDSLLSIENVARSPAANRIAWNWIRDYWSILFEKWGKSDNTLGGIIEAVSSRFVTVRQRDEFKTFADSIIDKDLDFFTIILNRSLQVNEQPILTLNYVGELKNDTDGFYISSYVRSSDKVRRYLVASQMEPIAARRALPCFDEPTFKATFTITVEHEQQYRAWSNMPIESSETQSNGWLLTQFQKTVPMSSYLLALVVADFDCLTRSNTGRFQNITTSVCAQSEKKDDLNYALEIATQSIRDFEEQYQINYPLPKCDHIAVPDFDAGAMENFGCILYRETRLFYNNRTSSSSNKQSVALVIAHELAHQWFGNLVSPAWWDDLWLNEGFAAWMQFVGTNKVHPTWDLYQQFIAQQWLAVMQDDAVSFSHPVNMKLTQNDQLTSIFDDITYSKGSSLLRMMGNFMSEETFNKGVTRYLERHLYSTATQIDLWRALGKQMSDDNIQLPTNPNLLGFYRTNYDVRNWKMIIEQLKTDHEKLTIIERAGLVDDVFNLARANILQTSLVFDLLSYVRFESAYIVWERIIAGLSYIEQMIASKSSDLTLYEQFQSYMIDLIFPIYTQLGWQQQPSNATDKWLDTLHRNLIVSTACRYNLDDCVQHARLLFEQWFNQPSNNSIEPNHRSIVYCTIVRLGSRAEFQFLLRQYQESNDPQEKASIQSALACTRDTELIRYLLEIHVNSQLNIIRRQDTLAGIRAICRNFIAETECWTFVRSRWRQLFKEFGGSLSFVDLIKDVTARFNTEQQLDEFERFFEQTIDTNAVEFRAIIERIRANTQWMEKAKPNLAEWFMNRTVTIRLPFDWIPSQYELNFDVRLRTTYPNNAEPDTLFMGHTRIIVRCNRSTNEFRIHMKQLQMSSVTLKHGDTSSNLIIDWTWISQSEILICRLRERCATNEDYVFETEYTTELSRDMAGFYLSRYNISNTSTGDIITHNIAATHMQPTIARTVFPCFDEPVFKAKFNISITHDPSFTVVRSNGAMLDGGRPIQQPDGRFLSRFEETPPMSTYLIAFVLTDFECVSRVTSANIEVNVCGRPEAILNGEGDFALEVSTKLIPYYEQSYNISYPISKCDHFALPDFAIGKYSKL
;
A
#
# COMPACT_ATOMS: atom_id res chain seq x y z
N MET A 1 -4.65 -53.25 33.29
CA MET A 1 -5.80 -53.89 32.61
C MET A 1 -6.56 -52.89 31.73
N ASN A 2 -6.86 -51.67 32.17
CA ASN A 2 -7.71 -50.74 31.38
C ASN A 2 -7.11 -50.12 30.09
N GLN A 3 -5.77 -50.05 29.91
CA GLN A 3 -5.18 -49.42 28.71
C GLN A 3 -5.11 -50.32 27.47
N GLN A 4 -5.06 -51.65 27.66
CA GLN A 4 -5.07 -52.58 26.53
C GLN A 4 -6.48 -52.71 25.96
N GLU A 5 -7.51 -52.55 26.80
CA GLU A 5 -8.91 -52.51 26.40
C GLU A 5 -9.28 -51.19 25.68
N GLU A 6 -8.73 -50.03 26.07
CA GLU A 6 -8.90 -48.76 25.32
C GLU A 6 -8.26 -48.81 23.92
N LEU A 7 -7.05 -49.38 23.79
CA LEU A 7 -6.38 -49.55 22.48
C LEU A 7 -7.06 -50.57 21.57
N LEU A 8 -7.76 -51.56 22.16
CA LEU A 8 -8.59 -52.51 21.42
C LEU A 8 -9.92 -51.86 20.99
N ALA A 9 -10.55 -51.07 21.87
CA ALA A 9 -11.78 -50.33 21.58
C ALA A 9 -11.58 -49.28 20.47
N ASP A 10 -10.46 -48.55 20.44
CA ASP A 10 -10.14 -47.59 19.38
C ASP A 10 -9.85 -48.27 18.02
N ARG A 11 -9.31 -49.49 18.03
CA ARG A 11 -9.14 -50.30 16.81
C ARG A 11 -10.48 -50.78 16.26
N ASP A 12 -11.37 -51.24 17.14
CA ASP A 12 -12.70 -51.70 16.74
C ASP A 12 -13.56 -50.54 16.22
N ILE A 13 -13.48 -49.36 16.86
CA ILE A 13 -14.12 -48.13 16.37
C ILE A 13 -13.56 -47.70 15.00
N LEU A 14 -12.24 -47.73 14.80
CA LEU A 14 -11.65 -47.40 13.49
C LEU A 14 -12.11 -48.37 12.41
N ILE A 15 -12.15 -49.67 12.69
CA ILE A 15 -12.62 -50.70 11.75
C ILE A 15 -14.10 -50.51 11.44
N ASP A 16 -14.93 -50.17 12.43
CA ASP A 16 -16.37 -49.93 12.24
C ASP A 16 -16.63 -48.62 11.47
N VAL A 17 -15.87 -47.56 11.72
CA VAL A 17 -15.92 -46.31 10.95
C VAL A 17 -15.48 -46.53 9.50
N GLN A 18 -14.39 -47.27 9.28
CA GLN A 18 -13.93 -47.64 7.94
C GLN A 18 -14.98 -48.49 7.20
N ARG A 19 -15.62 -49.44 7.89
CA ARG A 19 -16.72 -50.25 7.32
C ARG A 19 -17.91 -49.38 6.96
N TYR A 20 -18.30 -48.45 7.83
CA TYR A 20 -19.42 -47.53 7.59
C TYR A 20 -19.16 -46.59 6.40
N PHE A 21 -17.96 -45.99 6.32
CA PHE A 21 -17.59 -45.17 5.16
C PHE A 21 -17.57 -45.99 3.86
N LEU A 22 -17.11 -47.24 3.92
CA LEU A 22 -17.14 -48.13 2.78
C LEU A 22 -18.59 -48.44 2.36
N GLU A 23 -19.51 -48.72 3.31
CA GLU A 23 -20.94 -48.93 3.03
C GLU A 23 -21.59 -47.72 2.31
N LEU A 24 -21.18 -46.49 2.63
CA LEU A 24 -21.67 -45.28 1.97
C LEU A 24 -21.12 -45.11 0.54
N VAL A 25 -19.87 -45.53 0.30
CA VAL A 25 -19.17 -45.33 -0.98
C VAL A 25 -19.50 -46.44 -1.98
N LEU A 26 -19.73 -47.67 -1.52
CA LEU A 26 -19.96 -48.85 -2.37
C LEU A 26 -21.09 -48.71 -3.41
N PRO A 27 -22.28 -48.16 -3.08
CA PRO A 27 -23.35 -47.99 -4.06
C PRO A 27 -22.93 -47.10 -5.24
N ILE A 28 -22.13 -46.07 -4.96
CA ILE A 28 -21.64 -45.13 -5.96
C ILE A 28 -20.50 -45.78 -6.76
N TYR A 29 -19.58 -46.49 -6.09
CA TYR A 29 -18.51 -47.25 -6.73
C TYR A 29 -19.05 -48.26 -7.75
N ASN A 30 -20.08 -49.03 -7.38
CA ASN A 30 -20.72 -50.03 -8.25
C ASN A 30 -21.41 -49.41 -9.47
N THR A 31 -21.76 -48.12 -9.40
CA THR A 31 -22.41 -47.38 -10.49
C THR A 31 -21.41 -46.72 -11.43
N ILE A 32 -20.27 -46.25 -10.91
CA ILE A 32 -19.26 -45.50 -11.68
C ILE A 32 -18.24 -46.45 -12.31
N GLY A 33 -17.75 -47.45 -11.58
CA GLY A 33 -16.77 -48.44 -12.06
C GLY A 33 -15.38 -47.89 -12.44
N TRP A 34 -14.48 -48.81 -12.81
CA TRP A 34 -13.08 -48.54 -13.18
C TRP A 34 -12.86 -48.20 -14.65
N VAL A 35 -13.81 -48.55 -15.52
CA VAL A 35 -13.73 -48.29 -16.95
C VAL A 35 -14.48 -47.00 -17.22
N ALA A 36 -13.81 -46.01 -17.78
CA ALA A 36 -14.49 -44.86 -18.36
C ALA A 36 -15.39 -45.37 -19.48
N ASN A 37 -16.70 -45.41 -19.25
CA ASN A 37 -17.65 -45.62 -20.33
C ASN A 37 -17.63 -44.33 -21.17
N ASP A 38 -16.94 -44.39 -22.31
CA ASP A 38 -16.89 -43.35 -23.35
C ASP A 38 -18.28 -43.00 -23.94
N GLN A 39 -19.34 -43.61 -23.42
CA GLN A 39 -20.74 -43.45 -23.86
C GLN A 39 -21.71 -43.04 -22.74
N SER A 40 -21.25 -42.64 -21.54
CA SER A 40 -22.15 -42.06 -20.53
C SER A 40 -22.25 -40.54 -20.68
N THR A 41 -23.47 -40.04 -20.89
CA THR A 41 -23.85 -38.65 -21.18
C THR A 41 -23.71 -37.64 -20.02
N GLU A 42 -23.00 -37.96 -18.93
CA GLU A 42 -22.83 -37.07 -17.76
C GLU A 42 -21.35 -36.75 -17.50
N TRP A 43 -20.87 -35.61 -17.99
CA TRP A 43 -19.51 -35.09 -17.72
C TRP A 43 -19.17 -34.98 -16.21
N LEU A 44 -20.19 -34.78 -15.37
CA LEU A 44 -20.07 -34.78 -13.90
C LEU A 44 -19.62 -36.15 -13.34
N ARG A 45 -19.95 -37.27 -14.00
CA ARG A 45 -19.46 -38.60 -13.60
C ARG A 45 -17.97 -38.75 -13.82
N THR A 46 -17.44 -38.18 -14.90
CA THR A 46 -16.00 -38.18 -15.20
C THR A 46 -15.21 -37.40 -14.16
N LEU A 47 -15.81 -36.38 -13.55
CA LEU A 47 -15.21 -35.61 -12.44
C LEU A 47 -15.37 -36.29 -11.07
N LEU A 48 -16.48 -37.01 -10.84
CA LEU A 48 -16.74 -37.71 -9.58
C LEU A 48 -15.88 -38.99 -9.42
N GLN A 49 -15.51 -39.63 -10.54
CA GLN A 49 -14.87 -40.94 -10.58
C GLN A 49 -13.56 -41.05 -9.76
N PRO A 50 -12.56 -40.15 -9.88
CA PRO A 50 -11.32 -40.26 -9.11
C PRO A 50 -11.54 -40.21 -7.59
N SER A 51 -12.48 -39.38 -7.13
CA SER A 51 -12.78 -39.20 -5.71
C SER A 51 -13.38 -40.48 -5.09
N ILE A 52 -14.31 -41.12 -5.81
CA ILE A 52 -14.96 -42.35 -5.36
C ILE A 52 -14.01 -43.55 -5.40
N LEU A 53 -13.19 -43.67 -6.46
CA LEU A 53 -12.19 -44.73 -6.57
C LEU A 53 -11.10 -44.59 -5.50
N SER A 54 -10.64 -43.37 -5.22
CA SER A 54 -9.67 -43.10 -4.15
C SER A 54 -10.20 -43.53 -2.79
N ALA A 55 -11.45 -43.16 -2.46
CA ALA A 55 -12.09 -43.55 -1.19
C ALA A 55 -12.26 -45.07 -1.07
N ALA A 56 -12.78 -45.74 -2.11
CA ALA A 56 -12.99 -47.19 -2.10
C ALA A 56 -11.67 -47.96 -1.94
N CYS A 57 -10.62 -47.57 -2.66
CA CYS A 57 -9.30 -48.18 -2.52
C CYS A 57 -8.68 -47.85 -1.17
N HIS A 58 -8.85 -46.63 -0.64
CA HIS A 58 -8.29 -46.25 0.66
C HIS A 58 -8.83 -47.13 1.80
N TYR A 59 -10.12 -47.43 1.81
CA TYR A 59 -10.82 -48.27 2.80
C TYR A 59 -10.81 -49.78 2.46
N ASP A 60 -9.77 -50.23 1.78
CA ASP A 60 -9.47 -51.65 1.51
C ASP A 60 -10.58 -52.42 0.75
N HIS A 61 -11.31 -51.76 -0.17
CA HIS A 61 -12.27 -52.47 -1.03
C HIS A 61 -11.56 -53.49 -1.95
N PRO A 62 -11.88 -54.81 -1.87
CA PRO A 62 -11.13 -55.84 -2.58
C PRO A 62 -11.12 -55.67 -4.11
N GLU A 63 -12.24 -55.27 -4.70
CA GLU A 63 -12.33 -55.09 -6.16
C GLU A 63 -11.54 -53.86 -6.61
N CYS A 64 -11.51 -52.80 -5.80
CA CYS A 64 -10.75 -51.59 -6.11
C CYS A 64 -9.25 -51.90 -6.10
N ILE A 65 -8.79 -52.64 -5.08
CA ILE A 65 -7.39 -53.07 -4.98
C ILE A 65 -7.00 -53.96 -6.16
N GLU A 66 -7.82 -54.95 -6.53
CA GLU A 66 -7.48 -55.86 -7.65
C GLU A 66 -7.50 -55.13 -9.00
N ALA A 67 -8.39 -54.16 -9.19
CA ALA A 67 -8.41 -53.34 -10.40
C ALA A 67 -7.18 -52.41 -10.49
N ALA A 68 -6.77 -51.79 -9.39
CA ALA A 68 -5.52 -51.03 -9.31
C ALA A 68 -4.30 -51.91 -9.63
N ARG A 69 -4.22 -53.10 -9.02
CA ARG A 69 -3.17 -54.09 -9.29
C ARG A 69 -3.17 -54.57 -10.74
N SER A 70 -4.35 -54.76 -11.34
CA SER A 70 -4.49 -55.14 -12.74
C SER A 70 -4.05 -54.04 -13.70
N ALA A 71 -4.32 -52.77 -13.38
CA ALA A 71 -3.82 -51.62 -14.12
C ALA A 71 -2.29 -51.53 -14.04
N TYR A 72 -1.73 -51.71 -12.85
CA TYR A 72 -0.27 -51.79 -12.65
C TYR A 72 0.37 -52.96 -13.38
N ARG A 73 -0.19 -54.19 -13.33
CA ARG A 73 0.37 -55.35 -14.05
C ARG A 73 0.48 -55.10 -15.54
N ARG A 74 -0.52 -54.45 -16.15
CA ARG A 74 -0.48 -54.05 -17.57
C ARG A 74 0.64 -53.05 -17.86
N TRP A 75 0.82 -52.06 -16.98
CA TRP A 75 1.92 -51.11 -17.11
C TRP A 75 3.29 -51.75 -16.90
N ASN A 76 3.43 -52.66 -15.92
CA ASN A 76 4.67 -53.38 -15.64
C ASN A 76 5.08 -54.33 -16.79
N LEU A 77 4.12 -54.86 -17.55
CA LEU A 77 4.38 -55.67 -18.75
C LEU A 77 4.88 -54.85 -19.95
N ASN A 78 4.49 -53.56 -20.05
CA ASN A 78 4.98 -52.65 -21.08
C ASN A 78 5.38 -51.29 -20.46
N PRO A 79 6.58 -51.20 -19.85
CA PRO A 79 6.92 -50.06 -19.00
C PRO A 79 7.18 -48.74 -19.75
N THR A 80 7.27 -48.74 -21.08
CA THR A 80 7.50 -47.53 -21.89
C THR A 80 6.22 -46.73 -22.16
N LEU A 81 5.04 -47.33 -21.95
CA LEU A 81 3.75 -46.67 -22.15
C LEU A 81 2.88 -46.84 -20.89
N ASN A 82 2.73 -45.77 -20.11
CA ASN A 82 1.84 -45.77 -18.95
C ASN A 82 0.37 -45.71 -19.40
N GLN A 83 -0.27 -46.87 -19.48
CA GLN A 83 -1.67 -47.05 -19.89
C GLN A 83 -2.68 -46.70 -18.80
N ILE A 84 -2.23 -46.24 -17.63
CA ILE A 84 -3.12 -45.77 -16.56
C ILE A 84 -3.59 -44.35 -16.91
N PRO A 85 -4.91 -44.09 -16.94
CA PRO A 85 -5.46 -42.75 -17.16
C PRO A 85 -4.85 -41.74 -16.18
N ALA A 86 -4.47 -40.55 -16.66
CA ALA A 86 -3.71 -39.58 -15.88
C ALA A 86 -4.40 -39.20 -14.55
N ASN A 87 -5.73 -39.08 -14.55
CA ASN A 87 -6.56 -38.77 -13.38
C ASN A 87 -6.66 -39.91 -12.34
N LEU A 88 -6.17 -41.12 -12.65
CA LEU A 88 -6.22 -42.31 -11.78
C LEU A 88 -4.82 -42.78 -11.30
N ARG A 89 -3.74 -42.14 -11.77
CA ARG A 89 -2.37 -42.63 -11.52
C ARG A 89 -1.97 -42.62 -10.05
N SER A 90 -2.21 -41.53 -9.32
CA SER A 90 -1.90 -41.44 -7.88
C SER A 90 -2.60 -42.55 -7.07
N ILE A 91 -3.87 -42.82 -7.36
CA ILE A 91 -4.68 -43.86 -6.73
C ILE A 91 -4.06 -45.24 -6.97
N VAL A 92 -3.69 -45.54 -8.23
CA VAL A 92 -3.08 -46.84 -8.59
C VAL A 92 -1.71 -46.99 -7.93
N TYR A 93 -0.86 -45.96 -7.98
CA TYR A 93 0.49 -45.99 -7.42
C TYR A 93 0.48 -46.22 -5.91
N CYS A 94 -0.30 -45.41 -5.19
CA CYS A 94 -0.43 -45.52 -3.74
C CYS A 94 -1.00 -46.89 -3.34
N THR A 95 -2.07 -47.36 -3.99
CA THR A 95 -2.70 -48.66 -3.68
C THR A 95 -1.74 -49.83 -3.91
N VAL A 96 -0.99 -49.80 -5.01
CA VAL A 96 -0.06 -50.88 -5.36
C VAL A 96 1.16 -50.91 -4.45
N VAL A 97 1.70 -49.76 -4.05
CA VAL A 97 2.82 -49.70 -3.09
C VAL A 97 2.36 -50.06 -1.68
N ARG A 98 1.16 -49.65 -1.29
CA ARG A 98 0.58 -49.94 0.04
C ARG A 98 0.32 -51.43 0.25
N GLU A 99 -0.23 -52.09 -0.77
CA GLU A 99 -0.57 -53.52 -0.73
C GLU A 99 0.53 -54.42 -1.36
N GLY A 100 1.58 -53.83 -1.92
CA GLY A 100 2.63 -54.52 -2.67
C GLY A 100 3.83 -54.91 -1.82
N SER A 101 4.80 -55.54 -2.48
CA SER A 101 6.09 -55.89 -1.90
C SER A 101 7.14 -54.85 -2.28
N ARG A 102 8.38 -55.07 -1.82
CA ARG A 102 9.55 -54.26 -2.22
C ARG A 102 9.76 -54.21 -3.74
N SER A 103 9.29 -55.20 -4.49
CA SER A 103 9.38 -55.23 -5.96
C SER A 103 8.61 -54.07 -6.60
N GLU A 104 7.35 -53.87 -6.18
CA GLU A 104 6.48 -52.79 -6.67
C GLU A 104 7.03 -51.41 -6.29
N PHE A 105 7.53 -51.26 -5.05
CA PHE A 105 8.18 -50.03 -4.60
C PHE A 105 9.41 -49.69 -5.45
N ASN A 106 10.28 -50.67 -5.70
CA ASN A 106 11.48 -50.48 -6.52
C ASN A 106 11.14 -50.11 -7.97
N PHE A 107 10.04 -50.66 -8.52
CA PHE A 107 9.58 -50.30 -9.87
C PHE A 107 9.19 -48.81 -9.94
N LEU A 108 8.40 -48.31 -8.98
CA LEU A 108 8.02 -46.89 -8.94
C LEU A 108 9.23 -45.98 -8.68
N TRP A 109 10.16 -46.41 -7.82
CA TRP A 109 11.40 -45.68 -7.57
C TRP A 109 12.26 -45.54 -8.84
N ALA A 110 12.41 -46.62 -9.61
CA ALA A 110 13.13 -46.60 -10.88
C ALA A 110 12.46 -45.68 -11.92
N ARG A 111 11.12 -45.54 -11.86
CA ARG A 111 10.37 -44.60 -12.71
C ARG A 111 10.61 -43.15 -12.31
N LEU A 112 10.60 -42.86 -11.02
CA LEU A 112 10.86 -41.52 -10.49
C LEU A 112 12.22 -40.97 -10.94
N GLN A 113 13.25 -41.83 -11.01
CA GLN A 113 14.61 -41.45 -11.40
C GLN A 113 14.76 -40.96 -12.85
N ILE A 114 13.84 -41.34 -13.75
CA ILE A 114 13.90 -40.99 -15.17
C ILE A 114 12.74 -40.07 -15.61
N GLU A 115 11.87 -39.68 -14.67
CA GLU A 115 10.69 -38.87 -14.95
C GLU A 115 11.04 -37.37 -15.07
N SER A 116 10.49 -36.71 -16.08
CA SER A 116 10.74 -35.29 -16.39
C SER A 116 9.48 -34.42 -16.30
N ILE A 117 8.30 -35.05 -16.26
CA ILE A 117 7.01 -34.37 -16.15
C ILE A 117 6.69 -34.11 -14.68
N ALA A 118 6.65 -32.83 -14.28
CA ALA A 118 6.48 -32.42 -12.88
C ALA A 118 5.22 -33.00 -12.21
N SER A 119 4.10 -33.11 -12.92
CA SER A 119 2.87 -33.73 -12.39
C SER A 119 2.98 -35.23 -12.18
N GLU A 120 3.79 -35.93 -12.98
CA GLU A 120 4.02 -37.38 -12.83
C GLU A 120 5.05 -37.65 -11.72
N THR A 121 6.09 -36.83 -11.60
CA THR A 121 7.02 -36.85 -10.46
C THR A 121 6.27 -36.77 -9.13
N TRP A 122 5.25 -35.91 -9.05
CA TRP A 122 4.42 -35.76 -7.87
C TRP A 122 3.59 -37.01 -7.58
N ASN A 123 2.90 -37.57 -8.58
CA ASN A 123 2.14 -38.82 -8.44
C ASN A 123 3.02 -39.97 -7.94
N LEU A 124 4.24 -40.08 -8.45
CA LEU A 124 5.20 -41.14 -8.06
C LEU A 124 5.69 -40.98 -6.61
N LEU A 125 5.99 -39.75 -6.18
CA LEU A 125 6.37 -39.46 -4.78
C LEU A 125 5.22 -39.76 -3.80
N GLU A 126 3.99 -39.36 -4.13
CA GLU A 126 2.80 -39.69 -3.34
C GLU A 126 2.58 -41.21 -3.26
N GLY A 127 2.76 -41.92 -4.38
CA GLY A 127 2.65 -43.38 -4.42
C GLY A 127 3.67 -44.11 -3.55
N LEU A 128 4.94 -43.69 -3.61
CA LEU A 128 6.03 -44.29 -2.81
C LEU A 128 5.81 -44.09 -1.30
N ALA A 129 5.27 -42.94 -0.90
CA ALA A 129 4.97 -42.63 0.51
C ALA A 129 3.88 -43.54 1.12
N CYS A 130 3.08 -44.24 0.32
CA CYS A 130 2.01 -45.13 0.79
C CYS A 130 2.48 -46.50 1.29
N THR A 131 3.78 -46.80 1.29
CA THR A 131 4.29 -48.12 1.73
C THR A 131 3.97 -48.41 3.20
N LYS A 132 3.63 -49.67 3.49
CA LYS A 132 3.41 -50.16 4.87
C LYS A 132 4.68 -50.79 5.49
N ASP A 133 5.77 -50.96 4.72
CA ASP A 133 7.02 -51.59 5.17
C ASP A 133 7.90 -50.58 5.94
N PRO A 134 8.11 -50.75 7.26
CA PRO A 134 8.92 -49.82 8.07
C PRO A 134 10.34 -49.60 7.54
N SER A 135 10.94 -50.64 6.95
CA SER A 135 12.31 -50.55 6.43
C SER A 135 12.39 -49.70 5.16
N LEU A 136 11.35 -49.72 4.32
CA LEU A 136 11.25 -48.88 3.14
C LEU A 136 10.88 -47.44 3.49
N ILE A 137 10.07 -47.23 4.53
CA ILE A 137 9.73 -45.89 5.04
C ILE A 137 11.00 -45.16 5.50
N VAL A 138 11.80 -45.78 6.37
CA VAL A 138 13.06 -45.18 6.85
C VAL A 138 14.00 -44.92 5.67
N TRP A 139 14.17 -45.90 4.79
CA TRP A 139 15.03 -45.73 3.62
C TRP A 139 14.60 -44.58 2.71
N PHE A 140 13.29 -44.39 2.51
CA PHE A 140 12.72 -43.30 1.71
C PHE A 140 12.92 -41.95 2.40
N LEU A 141 12.71 -41.86 3.72
CA LEU A 141 12.99 -40.67 4.52
C LEU A 141 14.48 -40.28 4.46
N ASP A 142 15.39 -41.26 4.52
CA ASP A 142 16.84 -41.02 4.42
C ASP A 142 17.28 -40.43 3.07
N GLN A 143 16.50 -40.65 1.99
CA GLN A 143 16.79 -40.02 0.69
C GLN A 143 16.66 -38.48 0.75
N HIS A 144 16.05 -37.93 1.80
CA HIS A 144 15.97 -36.49 2.01
C HIS A 144 17.18 -35.89 2.74
N LEU A 145 18.12 -36.70 3.24
CA LEU A 145 19.26 -36.20 4.04
C LEU A 145 20.42 -35.67 3.18
N THR A 146 20.64 -36.20 1.96
CA THR A 146 21.81 -35.86 1.13
C THR A 146 21.55 -34.71 0.15
N ASN A 147 22.60 -33.96 -0.23
CA ASN A 147 22.54 -32.96 -1.30
C ASN A 147 22.79 -33.63 -2.66
N GLY A 148 21.84 -33.51 -3.60
CA GLY A 148 21.89 -34.18 -4.91
C GLY A 148 21.13 -35.51 -4.97
N SER A 149 20.19 -35.77 -4.04
CA SER A 149 19.30 -36.93 -4.12
C SER A 149 18.27 -36.80 -5.25
N VAL A 150 17.64 -37.92 -5.62
CA VAL A 150 16.59 -38.00 -6.64
C VAL A 150 15.39 -37.10 -6.31
N ILE A 151 15.19 -36.79 -5.03
CA ILE A 151 14.09 -35.95 -4.54
C ILE A 151 14.59 -34.51 -4.40
N ARG A 152 13.97 -33.59 -5.14
CA ARG A 152 14.32 -32.16 -5.07
C ARG A 152 13.94 -31.60 -3.70
N ASN A 153 14.71 -30.62 -3.19
CA ASN A 153 14.43 -29.99 -1.90
C ASN A 153 13.02 -29.39 -1.82
N GLN A 154 12.52 -28.79 -2.91
CA GLN A 154 11.16 -28.22 -3.01
C GLN A 154 10.03 -29.26 -2.87
N ASP A 155 10.30 -30.54 -3.13
CA ASP A 155 9.32 -31.63 -3.03
C ASP A 155 9.40 -32.35 -1.66
N SER A 156 10.36 -32.00 -0.81
CA SER A 156 10.66 -32.73 0.44
C SER A 156 9.57 -32.58 1.50
N LEU A 157 8.99 -31.40 1.66
CA LEU A 157 7.90 -31.14 2.61
C LEU A 157 6.69 -32.06 2.34
N LEU A 158 6.18 -32.03 1.10
CA LEU A 158 5.01 -32.80 0.69
C LEU A 158 5.28 -34.30 0.71
N SER A 159 6.49 -34.74 0.34
CA SER A 159 6.90 -36.15 0.42
C SER A 159 6.87 -36.68 1.85
N ILE A 160 7.44 -35.93 2.80
CA ILE A 160 7.47 -36.31 4.22
C ILE A 160 6.07 -36.21 4.84
N GLU A 161 5.28 -35.20 4.47
CA GLU A 161 3.87 -35.09 4.87
C GLU A 161 3.07 -36.32 4.43
N ASN A 162 3.24 -36.76 3.18
CA ASN A 162 2.56 -37.94 2.65
C ASN A 162 2.94 -39.21 3.43
N VAL A 163 4.20 -39.37 3.84
CA VAL A 163 4.62 -40.47 4.73
C VAL A 163 3.90 -40.35 6.08
N ALA A 164 3.82 -39.14 6.63
CA ALA A 164 3.18 -38.89 7.93
C ALA A 164 1.65 -39.13 7.93
N ARG A 165 0.99 -39.29 6.77
CA ARG A 165 -0.46 -39.55 6.68
C ARG A 165 -0.88 -40.90 7.28
N SER A 166 0.01 -41.90 7.24
CA SER A 166 -0.25 -43.20 7.85
C SER A 166 0.13 -43.19 9.34
N PRO A 167 -0.75 -43.63 10.27
CA PRO A 167 -0.43 -43.66 11.70
C PRO A 167 0.83 -44.46 12.06
N ALA A 168 1.08 -45.57 11.36
CA ALA A 168 2.27 -46.40 11.57
C ALA A 168 3.55 -45.70 11.09
N ALA A 169 3.47 -44.97 9.98
CA ALA A 169 4.59 -44.24 9.40
C ALA A 169 4.85 -42.90 10.10
N ASN A 170 3.83 -42.24 10.66
CA ASN A 170 3.94 -40.99 11.42
C ASN A 170 4.89 -41.13 12.61
N ARG A 171 4.79 -42.23 13.37
CA ARG A 171 5.71 -42.50 14.49
C ARG A 171 7.15 -42.68 14.01
N ILE A 172 7.35 -43.33 12.87
CA ILE A 172 8.68 -43.53 12.28
C ILE A 172 9.26 -42.19 11.82
N ALA A 173 8.46 -41.35 11.17
CA ALA A 173 8.84 -40.00 10.76
C ALA A 173 9.20 -39.11 11.96
N TRP A 174 8.45 -39.18 13.06
CA TRP A 174 8.76 -38.43 14.28
C TRP A 174 10.09 -38.86 14.90
N ASN A 175 10.33 -40.17 15.02
CA ASN A 175 11.61 -40.67 15.53
C ASN A 175 12.76 -40.22 14.63
N TRP A 176 12.59 -40.32 13.31
CA TRP A 176 13.57 -39.87 12.32
C TRP A 176 13.90 -38.38 12.45
N ILE A 177 12.91 -37.50 12.65
CA ILE A 177 13.14 -36.06 12.88
C ILE A 177 14.03 -35.82 14.11
N ARG A 178 13.74 -36.49 15.22
CA ARG A 178 14.51 -36.34 16.46
C ARG A 178 15.94 -36.87 16.28
N ASP A 179 16.09 -38.04 15.66
CA ASP A 179 17.36 -38.73 15.53
C ASP A 179 18.32 -37.98 14.58
N TYR A 180 17.79 -37.24 13.62
CA TYR A 180 18.56 -36.45 12.65
C TYR A 180 18.42 -34.93 12.80
N TRP A 181 17.93 -34.44 13.96
CA TRP A 181 17.59 -33.03 14.18
C TRP A 181 18.71 -32.06 13.78
N SER A 182 19.96 -32.34 14.14
CA SER A 182 21.10 -31.47 13.82
C SER A 182 21.30 -31.30 12.31
N ILE A 183 21.17 -32.39 11.55
CA ILE A 183 21.34 -32.40 10.09
C ILE A 183 20.15 -31.68 9.43
N LEU A 184 18.93 -31.94 9.91
CA LEU A 184 17.71 -31.31 9.39
C LEU A 184 17.70 -29.81 9.68
N PHE A 185 18.15 -29.40 10.86
CA PHE A 185 18.29 -28.00 11.25
C PHE A 185 19.42 -27.29 10.49
N GLU A 186 20.54 -27.96 10.21
CA GLU A 186 21.58 -27.39 9.35
C GLU A 186 21.09 -27.21 7.90
N LYS A 187 20.33 -28.19 7.39
CA LYS A 187 19.81 -28.19 6.02
C LYS A 187 18.66 -27.19 5.79
N TRP A 188 17.73 -27.06 6.74
CA TRP A 188 16.49 -26.27 6.58
C TRP A 188 16.24 -25.23 7.69
N GLY A 189 17.01 -25.23 8.79
CA GLY A 189 16.73 -24.43 9.99
C GLY A 189 17.15 -22.96 9.96
N LYS A 190 17.90 -22.50 8.94
CA LYS A 190 18.44 -21.12 8.92
C LYS A 190 17.55 -20.06 8.28
N SER A 191 16.48 -20.43 7.55
CA SER A 191 15.53 -19.47 6.95
C SER A 191 14.41 -20.12 6.12
N ASP A 192 14.17 -21.43 6.23
CA ASP A 192 13.24 -22.17 5.36
C ASP A 192 11.99 -22.65 6.13
N ASN A 193 10.80 -22.46 5.55
CA ASN A 193 9.53 -22.95 6.11
C ASN A 193 9.42 -24.48 6.10
N THR A 194 10.27 -25.16 5.34
CA THR A 194 10.25 -26.60 5.17
C THR A 194 10.35 -27.36 6.49
N LEU A 195 11.26 -26.99 7.40
CA LEU A 195 11.42 -27.70 8.67
C LEU A 195 10.21 -27.51 9.59
N GLY A 196 9.68 -26.28 9.66
CA GLY A 196 8.46 -25.99 10.42
C GLY A 196 7.26 -26.77 9.90
N GLY A 197 7.05 -26.78 8.58
CA GLY A 197 5.98 -27.56 7.95
C GLY A 197 6.14 -29.08 8.14
N ILE A 198 7.37 -29.62 8.13
CA ILE A 198 7.62 -31.04 8.42
C ILE A 198 7.26 -31.37 9.88
N ILE A 199 7.65 -30.51 10.82
CA ILE A 199 7.32 -30.69 12.25
C ILE A 199 5.80 -30.62 12.44
N GLU A 200 5.12 -29.66 11.83
CA GLU A 200 3.66 -29.51 11.89
C GLU A 200 2.94 -30.72 11.26
N ALA A 201 3.36 -31.15 10.07
CA ALA A 201 2.78 -32.31 9.39
C ALA A 201 2.89 -33.60 10.22
N VAL A 202 4.00 -33.80 10.93
CA VAL A 202 4.19 -34.96 11.80
C VAL A 202 3.45 -34.81 13.13
N SER A 203 3.53 -33.63 13.77
CA SER A 203 2.98 -33.38 15.11
C SER A 203 1.47 -33.13 15.12
N SER A 204 0.86 -32.64 14.04
CA SER A 204 -0.60 -32.46 13.90
C SER A 204 -1.41 -33.73 14.11
N ARG A 205 -0.76 -34.90 14.01
CA ARG A 205 -1.38 -36.22 14.22
C ARG A 205 -1.13 -36.80 15.62
N PHE A 206 -0.59 -36.00 16.54
CA PHE A 206 -0.41 -36.38 17.93
C PHE A 206 -1.72 -36.24 18.68
N VAL A 207 -2.32 -37.38 19.02
CA VAL A 207 -3.63 -37.46 19.66
C VAL A 207 -3.56 -37.89 21.12
N THR A 208 -2.36 -38.20 21.63
CA THR A 208 -2.16 -38.66 23.01
C THR A 208 -1.37 -37.67 23.87
N VAL A 209 -1.69 -37.61 25.16
CA VAL A 209 -0.96 -36.81 26.17
C VAL A 209 0.54 -37.14 26.17
N ARG A 210 0.89 -38.42 26.00
CA ARG A 210 2.28 -38.87 25.91
C ARG A 210 3.02 -38.22 24.73
N GLN A 211 2.41 -38.12 23.56
CA GLN A 211 3.04 -37.49 22.38
C GLN A 211 3.22 -35.98 22.58
N ARG A 212 2.25 -35.30 23.22
CA ARG A 212 2.37 -33.89 23.61
C ARG A 212 3.54 -33.66 24.57
N ASP A 213 3.65 -34.49 25.61
CA ASP A 213 4.70 -34.33 26.62
C ASP A 213 6.09 -34.68 26.04
N GLU A 214 6.16 -35.67 25.15
CA GLU A 214 7.36 -36.02 24.38
C GLU A 214 7.80 -34.86 23.47
N PHE A 215 6.86 -34.23 22.76
CA PHE A 215 7.11 -33.04 21.95
C PHE A 215 7.59 -31.85 22.79
N LYS A 216 6.90 -31.59 23.91
CA LYS A 216 7.25 -30.51 24.83
C LYS A 216 8.65 -30.69 25.42
N THR A 217 8.99 -31.90 25.86
CA THR A 217 10.34 -32.20 26.40
C THR A 217 11.42 -31.98 25.34
N PHE A 218 11.13 -32.37 24.08
CA PHE A 218 12.04 -32.11 22.97
C PHE A 218 12.19 -30.60 22.69
N ALA A 219 11.10 -29.84 22.69
CA ALA A 219 11.13 -28.38 22.51
C ALA A 219 11.85 -27.64 23.65
N ASP A 220 11.58 -28.00 24.90
CA ASP A 220 12.19 -27.42 26.10
C ASP A 220 13.71 -27.68 26.14
N SER A 221 14.18 -28.80 25.58
CA SER A 221 15.61 -29.11 25.48
C SER A 221 16.39 -28.18 24.53
N ILE A 222 15.70 -27.27 23.83
CA ILE A 222 16.24 -26.37 22.80
C ILE A 222 16.25 -24.89 23.28
N ILE A 223 15.67 -24.52 24.44
CA ILE A 223 15.41 -23.11 24.87
C ILE A 223 15.92 -22.78 26.30
N ASP A 224 16.94 -21.91 26.44
CA ASP A 224 17.26 -21.12 27.68
C ASP A 224 18.06 -19.85 27.30
N LYS A 225 17.40 -18.88 26.63
CA LYS A 225 18.00 -17.61 26.13
C LYS A 225 17.10 -16.36 26.26
N ASP A 226 15.90 -16.45 26.81
CA ASP A 226 14.83 -15.47 26.50
C ASP A 226 14.68 -14.26 27.45
N LEU A 227 15.56 -14.07 28.45
CA LEU A 227 15.41 -12.99 29.45
C LEU A 227 16.55 -11.94 29.51
N ASP A 228 17.57 -12.03 28.64
CA ASP A 228 18.72 -11.10 28.58
C ASP A 228 19.50 -10.88 29.92
N PHE A 229 19.40 -11.79 30.89
CA PHE A 229 20.16 -11.70 32.14
C PHE A 229 21.52 -12.41 32.08
N PHE A 230 22.53 -11.78 32.68
CA PHE A 230 23.78 -12.43 33.04
C PHE A 230 23.81 -12.69 34.56
N THR A 231 23.72 -13.96 34.96
CA THR A 231 23.65 -14.35 36.39
C THR A 231 25.03 -14.73 36.93
N ILE A 232 25.47 -14.05 37.99
CA ILE A 232 26.71 -14.36 38.72
C ILE A 232 26.36 -15.03 40.04
N ILE A 233 26.76 -16.30 40.20
CA ILE A 233 26.57 -17.04 41.46
C ILE A 233 27.74 -16.73 42.40
N LEU A 234 27.44 -16.13 43.56
CA LEU A 234 28.44 -15.80 44.56
C LEU A 234 28.76 -17.01 45.46
N ASN A 235 30.02 -17.10 45.90
CA ASN A 235 30.47 -18.15 46.83
C ASN A 235 29.98 -17.96 48.28
N ARG A 236 29.44 -16.77 48.59
CA ARG A 236 28.79 -16.43 49.86
C ARG A 236 27.71 -15.38 49.64
N SER A 237 26.80 -15.28 50.58
CA SER A 237 25.86 -14.16 50.65
C SER A 237 26.60 -12.86 51.01
N LEU A 238 26.23 -11.76 50.35
CA LEU A 238 26.65 -10.41 50.71
C LEU A 238 25.88 -9.93 51.94
N GLN A 239 26.53 -9.11 52.78
CA GLN A 239 25.86 -8.49 53.92
C GLN A 239 25.11 -7.21 53.47
N VAL A 240 24.05 -6.85 54.19
CA VAL A 240 23.34 -5.58 53.94
C VAL A 240 24.32 -4.41 54.11
N ASN A 241 24.32 -3.47 53.15
CA ASN A 241 25.24 -2.33 53.05
C ASN A 241 26.71 -2.67 52.71
N GLU A 242 27.03 -3.91 52.33
CA GLU A 242 28.31 -4.24 51.72
C GLU A 242 28.43 -3.58 50.32
N GLN A 243 29.60 -3.02 49.98
CA GLN A 243 29.87 -2.38 48.68
C GLN A 243 30.89 -3.19 47.86
N PRO A 244 30.49 -4.35 47.29
CA PRO A 244 31.38 -5.12 46.45
C PRO A 244 31.69 -4.37 45.13
N ILE A 245 32.90 -4.56 44.62
CA ILE A 245 33.29 -4.07 43.30
C ILE A 245 33.23 -5.24 42.32
N LEU A 246 32.38 -5.11 41.30
CA LEU A 246 32.30 -6.06 40.19
C LEU A 246 33.16 -5.54 39.03
N THR A 247 34.10 -6.36 38.57
CA THR A 247 34.92 -6.07 37.38
C THR A 247 34.62 -7.11 36.31
N LEU A 248 34.23 -6.66 35.12
CA LEU A 248 33.89 -7.50 33.98
C LEU A 248 34.74 -7.09 32.79
N ASN A 249 35.32 -8.09 32.11
CA ASN A 249 35.94 -7.92 30.80
C ASN A 249 35.05 -8.60 29.78
N TYR A 250 34.69 -7.89 28.72
CA TYR A 250 33.79 -8.38 27.68
C TYR A 250 34.21 -7.82 26.32
N VAL A 251 33.72 -8.48 25.26
CA VAL A 251 33.91 -8.07 23.87
C VAL A 251 32.54 -8.05 23.21
N GLY A 252 32.21 -6.94 22.57
CA GLY A 252 31.00 -6.79 21.75
C GLY A 252 31.37 -6.59 20.28
N GLU A 253 30.44 -6.91 19.39
CA GLU A 253 30.54 -6.60 17.97
C GLU A 253 29.85 -5.27 17.68
N LEU A 254 30.51 -4.36 16.94
CA LEU A 254 29.86 -3.18 16.38
C LEU A 254 28.97 -3.61 15.23
N LYS A 255 27.68 -3.73 15.51
CA LYS A 255 26.69 -4.12 14.52
C LYS A 255 26.31 -2.93 13.66
N ASN A 256 25.75 -3.24 12.49
CA ASN A 256 25.17 -2.27 11.57
C ASN A 256 23.65 -2.12 11.81
N ASP A 257 23.18 -2.34 13.04
CA ASP A 257 21.84 -2.04 13.53
C ASP A 257 21.93 -0.83 14.47
N THR A 258 21.00 0.11 14.42
CA THR A 258 21.14 1.45 15.02
C THR A 258 20.92 1.47 16.54
N ASP A 259 21.28 0.39 17.24
CA ASP A 259 21.00 0.15 18.66
C ASP A 259 22.27 -0.29 19.42
N GLY A 260 22.41 0.17 20.66
CA GLY A 260 23.58 -0.07 21.49
C GLY A 260 24.77 0.74 20.98
N PHE A 261 25.95 0.12 20.88
CA PHE A 261 27.08 0.66 20.12
C PHE A 261 27.09 0.09 18.72
N TYR A 262 27.05 0.98 17.73
CA TYR A 262 26.90 0.59 16.34
C TYR A 262 27.83 1.37 15.42
N ILE A 263 28.08 0.79 14.26
CA ILE A 263 28.89 1.42 13.20
C ILE A 263 27.99 2.19 12.25
N SER A 264 28.41 3.41 11.91
CA SER A 264 27.76 4.27 10.92
C SER A 264 28.78 4.72 9.87
N SER A 265 28.30 5.19 8.71
CA SER A 265 29.20 5.69 7.67
C SER A 265 28.61 6.83 6.85
N TYR A 266 29.50 7.63 6.28
CA TYR A 266 29.13 8.65 5.29
C TYR A 266 30.15 8.69 4.15
N VAL A 267 29.75 9.28 3.01
CA VAL A 267 30.65 9.49 1.87
C VAL A 267 31.05 10.95 1.86
N ARG A 268 32.34 11.23 1.97
CA ARG A 268 32.86 12.59 1.93
C ARG A 268 32.82 13.13 0.50
N SER A 269 32.29 14.33 0.31
CA SER A 269 32.03 14.92 -1.00
C SER A 269 33.32 15.25 -1.75
N SER A 270 34.38 15.64 -1.03
CA SER A 270 35.66 16.12 -1.56
C SER A 270 36.45 15.05 -2.31
N ASP A 271 36.44 13.81 -1.82
CA ASP A 271 37.23 12.70 -2.36
C ASP A 271 36.41 11.43 -2.64
N LYS A 272 35.10 11.46 -2.35
CA LYS A 272 34.17 10.33 -2.53
C LYS A 272 34.56 9.09 -1.74
N VAL A 273 35.35 9.25 -0.67
CA VAL A 273 35.76 8.15 0.21
C VAL A 273 34.71 7.94 1.30
N ARG A 274 34.38 6.67 1.55
CA ARG A 274 33.54 6.27 2.68
C ARG A 274 34.32 6.39 3.99
N ARG A 275 33.78 7.16 4.92
CA ARG A 275 34.26 7.33 6.29
C ARG A 275 33.36 6.55 7.25
N TYR A 276 33.96 5.93 8.25
CA TYR A 276 33.25 5.19 9.28
C TYR A 276 33.31 5.95 10.59
N LEU A 277 32.27 5.79 11.39
CA LEU A 277 32.19 6.32 12.74
C LEU A 277 31.51 5.29 13.65
N VAL A 278 31.69 5.48 14.95
CA VAL A 278 30.94 4.75 15.99
C VAL A 278 29.97 5.73 16.64
N ALA A 279 28.74 5.27 16.85
CA ALA A 279 27.71 6.01 17.57
C ALA A 279 26.97 5.09 18.56
N SER A 280 26.14 5.70 19.40
CA SER A 280 25.41 5.02 20.46
C SER A 280 23.92 5.35 20.42
N GLN A 281 23.06 4.37 20.63
CA GLN A 281 21.63 4.56 20.90
C GLN A 281 21.18 3.55 21.95
N MET A 282 20.93 4.01 23.17
CA MET A 282 20.75 3.11 24.32
C MET A 282 19.29 2.97 24.77
N GLU A 283 18.41 3.88 24.38
CA GLU A 283 17.00 3.85 24.75
C GLU A 283 16.20 2.80 23.93
N PRO A 284 15.24 2.09 24.53
CA PRO A 284 14.92 2.06 25.98
C PRO A 284 15.79 1.08 26.77
N ILE A 285 16.25 0.00 26.14
CA ILE A 285 16.91 -1.13 26.82
C ILE A 285 18.15 -1.63 26.06
N ALA A 286 18.75 -0.78 25.24
CA ALA A 286 19.89 -1.14 24.40
C ALA A 286 21.24 -0.91 25.09
N ALA A 287 21.28 -0.29 26.28
CA ALA A 287 22.54 -0.12 27.02
C ALA A 287 23.19 -1.48 27.35
N ARG A 288 22.39 -2.50 27.67
CA ARG A 288 22.87 -3.89 27.89
C ARG A 288 23.62 -4.49 26.69
N ARG A 289 23.43 -3.96 25.48
CA ARG A 289 24.14 -4.39 24.26
C ARG A 289 25.53 -3.79 24.15
N ALA A 290 25.78 -2.67 24.84
CA ALA A 290 27.05 -1.97 24.86
C ALA A 290 27.87 -2.24 26.14
N LEU A 291 27.19 -2.42 27.28
CA LEU A 291 27.81 -2.75 28.57
C LEU A 291 26.89 -3.60 29.45
N PRO A 292 27.41 -4.62 30.16
CA PRO A 292 26.65 -5.29 31.22
C PRO A 292 26.33 -4.30 32.35
N CYS A 293 25.05 -3.99 32.54
CA CYS A 293 24.60 -3.01 33.52
C CYS A 293 23.20 -3.33 34.08
N PHE A 294 22.82 -2.62 35.15
CA PHE A 294 21.45 -2.61 35.65
C PHE A 294 20.62 -1.70 34.75
N ASP A 295 20.14 -2.26 33.64
CA ASP A 295 19.59 -1.50 32.52
C ASP A 295 18.11 -1.15 32.68
N GLU A 296 17.82 -0.40 33.76
CA GLU A 296 16.50 0.14 34.09
C GLU A 296 16.64 1.60 34.54
N PRO A 297 15.66 2.48 34.23
CA PRO A 297 15.80 3.91 34.47
C PRO A 297 15.97 4.28 35.95
N THR A 298 15.41 3.50 36.88
CA THR A 298 15.56 3.71 38.33
C THR A 298 16.97 3.49 38.85
N PHE A 299 17.80 2.64 38.21
CA PHE A 299 19.16 2.36 38.64
C PHE A 299 20.14 3.43 38.17
N LYS A 300 19.93 4.68 38.58
CA LYS A 300 20.87 5.78 38.29
C LYS A 300 22.23 5.52 38.93
N ALA A 301 23.27 5.77 38.14
CA ALA A 301 24.66 5.65 38.57
C ALA A 301 25.51 6.79 37.98
N THR A 302 26.73 6.95 38.49
CA THR A 302 27.73 7.81 37.87
C THR A 302 28.63 6.97 36.97
N PHE A 303 28.96 7.50 35.79
CA PHE A 303 29.78 6.81 34.81
C PHE A 303 31.11 7.56 34.60
N THR A 304 32.18 6.82 34.39
CA THR A 304 33.47 7.36 33.96
C THR A 304 33.86 6.59 32.72
N ILE A 305 33.92 7.29 31.58
CA ILE A 305 34.07 6.68 30.27
C ILE A 305 35.48 6.95 29.79
N THR A 306 36.16 5.90 29.36
CA THR A 306 37.47 5.97 28.73
C THR A 306 37.38 5.23 27.41
N VAL A 307 37.86 5.87 26.35
CA VAL A 307 37.83 5.32 24.99
C VAL A 307 39.21 5.41 24.37
N GLU A 308 39.68 4.30 23.81
CA GLU A 308 40.88 4.25 22.99
C GLU A 308 40.48 4.32 21.51
N HIS A 309 41.00 5.29 20.76
CA HIS A 309 40.66 5.49 19.36
C HIS A 309 41.85 5.99 18.53
N GLU A 310 41.80 5.86 17.21
CA GLU A 310 42.85 6.39 16.34
C GLU A 310 42.93 7.92 16.38
N GLN A 311 44.13 8.49 16.17
CA GLN A 311 44.39 9.93 16.22
C GLN A 311 43.58 10.76 15.21
N GLN A 312 43.12 10.15 14.12
CA GLN A 312 42.31 10.83 13.11
C GLN A 312 40.87 11.07 13.56
N TYR A 313 40.40 10.35 14.58
CA TYR A 313 39.07 10.51 15.14
C TYR A 313 39.11 11.38 16.40
N ARG A 314 37.97 12.00 16.71
CA ARG A 314 37.68 12.61 17.99
C ARG A 314 36.58 11.81 18.68
N ALA A 315 36.56 11.85 20.01
CA ALA A 315 35.53 11.21 20.81
C ALA A 315 34.67 12.25 21.54
N TRP A 316 33.36 12.04 21.53
CA TRP A 316 32.37 12.78 22.32
C TRP A 316 31.60 11.83 23.22
N SER A 317 31.27 12.31 24.41
CA SER A 317 30.45 11.59 25.38
C SER A 317 29.68 12.60 26.24
N ASN A 318 28.93 12.15 27.25
CA ASN A 318 28.07 12.98 28.09
C ASN A 318 28.81 14.17 28.75
N MET A 319 30.06 13.96 29.18
CA MET A 319 30.85 14.93 29.94
C MET A 319 32.04 15.48 29.14
N PRO A 320 32.66 16.61 29.55
CA PRO A 320 33.90 17.09 28.96
C PRO A 320 35.04 16.08 29.06
N ILE A 321 36.04 16.21 28.17
CA ILE A 321 37.29 15.46 28.25
C ILE A 321 38.08 15.92 29.49
N GLU A 322 38.47 14.96 30.32
CA GLU A 322 39.36 15.18 31.48
C GLU A 322 40.83 15.09 31.05
N SER A 323 41.18 14.07 30.27
CA SER A 323 42.54 13.86 29.76
C SER A 323 42.53 13.14 28.41
N SER A 324 43.59 13.35 27.62
CA SER A 324 43.82 12.62 26.36
C SER A 324 45.31 12.37 26.18
N GLU A 325 45.71 11.11 26.07
CA GLU A 325 47.11 10.68 26.03
C GLU A 325 47.38 9.73 24.86
N THR A 326 48.47 9.95 24.13
CA THR A 326 48.90 9.03 23.06
C THR A 326 49.55 7.77 23.66
N GLN A 327 48.96 6.62 23.36
CA GLN A 327 49.43 5.30 23.77
C GLN A 327 50.61 4.84 22.90
N SER A 328 51.34 3.81 23.37
CA SER A 328 52.53 3.28 22.67
C SER A 328 52.26 2.71 21.28
N ASN A 329 51.02 2.33 21.00
CA ASN A 329 50.54 1.86 19.70
C ASN A 329 50.16 3.01 18.73
N GLY A 330 50.29 4.27 19.16
CA GLY A 330 49.91 5.46 18.40
C GLY A 330 48.44 5.86 18.51
N TRP A 331 47.60 5.12 19.24
CA TRP A 331 46.20 5.47 19.50
C TRP A 331 46.09 6.54 20.60
N LEU A 332 44.97 7.26 20.65
CA LEU A 332 44.64 8.19 21.73
C LEU A 332 43.74 7.49 22.75
N LEU A 333 44.14 7.55 24.01
CA LEU A 333 43.28 7.20 25.13
C LEU A 333 42.65 8.48 25.67
N THR A 334 41.35 8.64 25.43
CA THR A 334 40.58 9.80 25.86
C THR A 334 39.69 9.42 27.04
N GLN A 335 39.88 10.10 28.17
CA GLN A 335 39.07 9.92 29.38
C GLN A 335 38.16 11.12 29.58
N PHE A 336 36.88 10.84 29.82
CA PHE A 336 35.87 11.86 30.12
C PHE A 336 35.70 12.06 31.63
N GLN A 337 35.24 13.24 32.01
CA GLN A 337 34.84 13.56 33.38
C GLN A 337 33.74 12.61 33.87
N LYS A 338 33.70 12.40 35.19
CA LYS A 338 32.67 11.58 35.84
C LYS A 338 31.30 12.26 35.72
N THR A 339 30.29 11.51 35.28
CA THR A 339 28.91 12.02 35.14
C THR A 339 28.27 12.30 36.51
N VAL A 340 27.24 13.15 36.51
CA VAL A 340 26.22 13.16 37.57
C VAL A 340 25.46 11.82 37.60
N PRO A 341 24.72 11.49 38.68
CA PRO A 341 23.85 10.32 38.67
C PRO A 341 22.82 10.40 37.53
N MET A 342 22.85 9.42 36.63
CA MET A 342 21.96 9.34 35.47
C MET A 342 21.67 7.87 35.13
N SER A 343 20.64 7.63 34.32
CA SER A 343 20.22 6.29 33.91
C SER A 343 21.08 5.75 32.76
N SER A 344 21.17 4.43 32.62
CA SER A 344 22.00 3.76 31.59
C SER A 344 21.63 4.16 30.16
N TYR A 345 20.33 4.34 29.87
CA TYR A 345 19.82 4.69 28.55
C TYR A 345 20.30 6.08 28.03
N LEU A 346 20.85 6.91 28.91
CA LEU A 346 21.37 8.25 28.57
C LEU A 346 22.86 8.26 28.22
N LEU A 347 23.54 7.12 28.31
CA LEU A 347 24.95 7.03 27.92
C LEU A 347 25.11 7.31 26.43
N ALA A 348 26.02 8.23 26.11
CA ALA A 348 26.41 8.54 24.74
C ALA A 348 27.91 8.34 24.51
N LEU A 349 28.26 7.79 23.35
CA LEU A 349 29.60 7.76 22.82
C LEU A 349 29.56 7.92 21.30
N VAL A 350 30.25 8.93 20.79
CA VAL A 350 30.48 9.10 19.35
C VAL A 350 31.98 9.19 19.10
N VAL A 351 32.48 8.38 18.16
CA VAL A 351 33.87 8.43 17.69
C VAL A 351 33.85 8.66 16.19
N ALA A 352 34.22 9.88 15.77
CA ALA A 352 34.08 10.34 14.39
C ALA A 352 35.12 11.42 14.03
N ASP A 353 35.28 11.70 12.75
CA ASP A 353 36.13 12.76 12.21
C ASP A 353 35.35 14.08 11.99
N PHE A 354 34.46 14.39 12.94
CA PHE A 354 33.57 15.55 12.86
C PHE A 354 34.21 16.87 13.32
N ASP A 355 33.66 17.96 12.81
CA ASP A 355 33.96 19.33 13.24
C ASP A 355 32.75 19.97 13.91
N CYS A 356 33.03 20.91 14.82
CA CYS A 356 32.01 21.58 15.61
C CYS A 356 32.02 23.10 15.42
N LEU A 357 30.85 23.69 15.60
CA LEU A 357 30.68 25.09 15.99
C LEU A 357 30.40 25.14 17.49
N THR A 358 31.09 26.02 18.22
CA THR A 358 30.97 26.10 19.68
C THR A 358 30.69 27.53 20.11
N ARG A 359 29.80 27.68 21.09
CA ARG A 359 29.48 28.95 21.73
C ARG A 359 29.46 28.77 23.24
N SER A 360 30.19 29.62 23.96
CA SER A 360 30.07 29.72 25.41
C SER A 360 28.91 30.65 25.76
N ASN A 361 27.99 30.15 26.57
CA ASN A 361 26.85 30.88 27.07
C ASN A 361 27.00 31.09 28.57
N THR A 362 26.79 32.32 29.05
CA THR A 362 26.54 32.55 30.48
C THR A 362 25.15 32.00 30.78
N GLY A 363 25.07 30.76 31.27
CA GLY A 363 23.86 30.26 31.90
C GLY A 363 23.55 31.08 33.14
N ARG A 364 22.34 30.93 33.69
CA ARG A 364 21.87 31.78 34.79
C ARG A 364 22.80 31.75 36.01
N PHE A 365 23.51 30.64 36.23
CA PHE A 365 24.43 30.48 37.36
C PHE A 365 25.78 29.82 37.02
N GLN A 366 25.99 29.34 35.78
CA GLN A 366 27.28 28.82 35.33
C GLN A 366 27.48 29.02 33.82
N ASN A 367 28.74 29.04 33.37
CA ASN A 367 29.05 29.06 31.94
C ASN A 367 28.83 27.67 31.35
N ILE A 368 28.03 27.59 30.29
CA ILE A 368 27.72 26.37 29.56
C ILE A 368 28.34 26.47 28.18
N THR A 369 29.09 25.44 27.78
CA THR A 369 29.62 25.35 26.42
C THR A 369 28.67 24.56 25.54
N THR A 370 28.06 25.20 24.56
CA THR A 370 27.18 24.53 23.59
C THR A 370 27.96 24.28 22.31
N SER A 371 28.01 23.04 21.85
CA SER A 371 28.62 22.69 20.57
C SER A 371 27.61 22.02 19.64
N VAL A 372 27.72 22.27 18.35
CA VAL A 372 26.98 21.53 17.32
C VAL A 372 28.01 20.94 16.35
N CYS A 373 27.98 19.62 16.15
CA CYS A 373 29.01 18.87 15.46
C CYS A 373 28.44 18.02 14.31
N ALA A 374 29.17 17.96 13.19
CA ALA A 374 28.83 17.14 12.03
C ALA A 374 30.07 16.91 11.15
N GLN A 375 29.88 16.30 9.97
CA GLN A 375 30.97 16.19 9.00
C GLN A 375 31.47 17.58 8.59
N SER A 376 32.77 17.74 8.37
CA SER A 376 33.40 19.04 8.10
C SER A 376 32.75 19.83 6.95
N GLU A 377 32.24 19.15 5.92
CA GLU A 377 31.60 19.77 4.76
C GLU A 377 30.20 20.35 5.05
N LYS A 378 29.62 20.00 6.19
CA LYS A 378 28.28 20.41 6.64
C LYS A 378 28.30 21.43 7.76
N LYS A 379 29.48 21.91 8.14
CA LYS A 379 29.67 22.85 9.24
C LYS A 379 28.83 24.13 9.11
N ASP A 380 28.66 24.64 7.89
CA ASP A 380 27.89 25.87 7.66
C ASP A 380 26.38 25.68 7.90
N ASP A 381 25.87 24.45 7.75
CA ASP A 381 24.45 24.11 7.96
C ASP A 381 24.09 24.04 9.47
N LEU A 382 25.07 24.17 10.37
CA LEU A 382 24.90 24.06 11.83
C LEU A 382 24.63 25.39 12.56
N ASN A 383 24.81 26.53 11.88
CA ASN A 383 24.71 27.85 12.50
C ASN A 383 23.37 28.10 13.18
N TYR A 384 22.29 27.73 12.50
CA TYR A 384 20.94 27.88 13.01
C TYR A 384 20.68 26.98 14.22
N ALA A 385 21.13 25.72 14.17
CA ALA A 385 21.01 24.80 15.31
C ALA A 385 21.71 25.33 16.56
N LEU A 386 22.92 25.90 16.41
CA LEU A 386 23.68 26.47 17.53
C LEU A 386 22.96 27.67 18.17
N GLU A 387 22.28 28.48 17.36
CA GLU A 387 21.46 29.60 17.83
C GLU A 387 20.27 29.11 18.66
N ILE A 388 19.46 28.19 18.11
CA ILE A 388 18.28 27.64 18.81
C ILE A 388 18.69 26.95 20.10
N ALA A 389 19.73 26.12 20.06
CA ALA A 389 20.18 25.37 21.23
C ALA A 389 20.64 26.30 22.37
N THR A 390 21.42 27.31 22.03
CA THR A 390 21.90 28.33 22.97
C THR A 390 20.75 29.07 23.65
N GLN A 391 19.74 29.49 22.88
CA GLN A 391 18.64 30.27 23.40
C GLN A 391 17.69 29.40 24.24
N SER A 392 17.37 28.20 23.77
CA SER A 392 16.44 27.27 24.44
C SER A 392 16.92 26.87 25.84
N ILE A 393 18.24 26.63 26.03
CA ILE A 393 18.81 26.36 27.36
C ILE A 393 18.50 27.51 28.34
N ARG A 394 18.73 28.76 27.93
CA ARG A 394 18.48 29.94 28.77
C ARG A 394 16.99 30.07 29.09
N ASP A 395 16.16 29.85 28.10
CA ASP A 395 14.72 29.98 28.21
C ASP A 395 14.10 28.94 29.17
N PHE A 396 14.64 27.72 29.20
CA PHE A 396 14.22 26.67 30.14
C PHE A 396 14.75 26.90 31.56
N GLU A 397 16.00 27.38 31.71
CA GLU A 397 16.53 27.81 33.02
C GLU A 397 15.69 28.94 33.63
N GLU A 398 15.25 29.90 32.81
CA GLU A 398 14.38 30.99 33.25
C GLU A 398 12.96 30.50 33.55
N GLN A 399 12.38 29.61 32.74
CA GLN A 399 11.00 29.17 32.97
C GLN A 399 10.84 28.34 34.24
N TYR A 400 11.73 27.36 34.45
CA TYR A 400 11.61 26.43 35.56
C TYR A 400 12.42 26.82 36.78
N GLN A 401 13.26 27.85 36.68
CA GLN A 401 14.13 28.28 37.77
C GLN A 401 15.10 27.17 38.24
N ILE A 402 15.38 26.19 37.36
CA ILE A 402 16.31 25.08 37.58
C ILE A 402 17.43 25.16 36.55
N ASN A 403 18.67 25.08 37.02
CA ASN A 403 19.84 25.26 36.17
C ASN A 403 20.07 24.05 35.28
N TYR A 404 20.65 24.29 34.11
CA TYR A 404 21.22 23.20 33.33
C TYR A 404 22.43 22.63 34.11
N PRO A 405 22.43 21.33 34.45
CA PRO A 405 23.33 20.80 35.48
C PRO A 405 24.75 20.49 34.99
N LEU A 406 25.00 20.48 33.67
CA LEU A 406 26.29 20.07 33.09
C LEU A 406 27.09 21.28 32.55
N PRO A 407 28.44 21.19 32.50
CA PRO A 407 29.29 22.28 32.01
C PRO A 407 29.21 22.48 30.47
N LYS A 408 28.66 21.52 29.75
CA LYS A 408 28.54 21.54 28.28
C LYS A 408 27.30 20.79 27.80
N CYS A 409 26.85 21.11 26.59
CA CYS A 409 25.83 20.39 25.86
C CYS A 409 26.24 20.30 24.39
N ASP A 410 26.56 19.10 23.92
CA ASP A 410 26.91 18.86 22.52
C ASP A 410 25.69 18.33 21.76
N HIS A 411 25.50 18.79 20.52
CA HIS A 411 24.48 18.35 19.57
C HIS A 411 25.19 17.75 18.35
N ILE A 412 24.99 16.46 18.06
CA ILE A 412 25.79 15.76 17.04
C ILE A 412 24.87 15.19 15.97
N ALA A 413 25.08 15.58 14.71
CA ALA A 413 24.40 14.95 13.57
C ALA A 413 25.08 13.63 13.20
N VAL A 414 24.38 12.52 13.38
CA VAL A 414 24.85 11.17 13.13
C VAL A 414 24.18 10.63 11.85
N PRO A 415 24.95 10.21 10.83
CA PRO A 415 24.42 9.42 9.72
C PRO A 415 23.91 8.06 10.21
N ASP A 416 22.94 7.47 9.53
CA ASP A 416 22.35 6.18 9.91
C ASP A 416 21.80 6.22 11.35
N PHE A 417 20.89 7.16 11.60
CA PHE A 417 20.19 7.34 12.87
C PHE A 417 18.69 7.14 12.63
N ASP A 418 18.16 6.00 13.09
CA ASP A 418 16.78 5.59 12.83
C ASP A 418 15.76 6.47 13.58
N ALA A 419 16.11 6.91 14.80
CA ALA A 419 15.32 7.87 15.56
C ALA A 419 15.39 9.29 14.95
N GLY A 420 14.52 10.19 15.40
CA GLY A 420 14.59 11.60 15.02
C GLY A 420 15.80 12.29 15.66
N ALA A 421 15.88 12.14 16.97
CA ALA A 421 16.97 12.57 17.84
C ALA A 421 16.92 11.72 19.13
N MET A 422 17.90 11.88 20.02
CA MET A 422 18.00 11.21 21.32
C MET A 422 18.66 12.15 22.33
N GLU A 423 18.06 12.30 23.50
CA GLU A 423 18.35 13.35 24.48
C GLU A 423 19.59 13.10 25.36
N ASN A 424 20.52 12.23 24.97
CA ASN A 424 21.58 11.73 25.85
C ASN A 424 22.23 12.87 26.65
N PHE A 425 22.34 12.70 27.97
CA PHE A 425 22.57 13.82 28.89
C PHE A 425 23.86 14.58 28.57
N GLY A 426 23.75 15.80 28.04
CA GLY A 426 24.88 16.64 27.62
C GLY A 426 25.53 16.28 26.27
N CYS A 427 25.05 15.28 25.54
CA CYS A 427 25.58 14.85 24.25
C CYS A 427 24.47 14.31 23.33
N ILE A 428 23.57 15.20 22.92
CA ILE A 428 22.34 14.90 22.19
C ILE A 428 22.67 14.50 20.75
N LEU A 429 22.09 13.39 20.28
CA LEU A 429 22.32 12.85 18.94
C LEU A 429 21.12 13.13 18.04
N TYR A 430 21.37 13.44 16.76
CA TYR A 430 20.33 13.81 15.79
C TYR A 430 20.53 13.08 14.48
N ARG A 431 19.41 12.75 13.82
CA ARG A 431 19.45 12.54 12.36
C ARG A 431 19.81 13.85 11.66
N GLU A 432 20.58 13.77 10.58
CA GLU A 432 21.06 14.95 9.82
C GLU A 432 19.93 15.92 9.44
N THR A 433 18.77 15.41 8.99
CA THR A 433 17.61 16.22 8.60
C THR A 433 16.92 16.96 9.75
N ARG A 434 17.24 16.63 11.00
CA ARG A 434 16.70 17.26 12.22
C ARG A 434 17.65 18.28 12.85
N LEU A 435 18.89 18.38 12.36
CA LEU A 435 19.88 19.34 12.86
C LEU A 435 20.34 20.35 11.80
N PHE A 436 20.48 19.93 10.54
CA PHE A 436 20.98 20.80 9.47
C PHE A 436 19.91 21.78 9.01
N TYR A 437 20.31 23.02 8.72
CA TYR A 437 19.48 24.00 8.03
C TYR A 437 20.31 24.85 7.06
N ASN A 438 19.88 24.88 5.79
CA ASN A 438 20.51 25.66 4.73
C ASN A 438 19.46 26.49 3.99
N ASN A 439 19.60 27.80 3.95
CA ASN A 439 18.59 28.69 3.34
C ASN A 439 18.39 28.48 1.82
N ARG A 440 19.31 27.82 1.12
CA ARG A 440 19.21 27.55 -0.32
C ARG A 440 18.45 26.27 -0.65
N THR A 441 18.29 25.36 0.31
CA THR A 441 17.74 24.02 0.07
C THR A 441 16.67 23.61 1.06
N SER A 442 16.72 24.14 2.28
CA SER A 442 15.74 23.91 3.34
C SER A 442 14.52 24.81 3.20
N SER A 443 13.33 24.20 3.22
CA SER A 443 12.07 24.93 3.29
C SER A 443 11.85 25.57 4.66
N SER A 444 10.87 26.47 4.76
CA SER A 444 10.42 27.06 6.03
C SER A 444 9.92 25.99 6.99
N SER A 445 9.23 24.96 6.47
CA SER A 445 8.80 23.80 7.27
C SER A 445 9.99 23.03 7.86
N ASN A 446 11.07 22.85 7.08
CA ASN A 446 12.30 22.24 7.60
C ASN A 446 12.93 23.09 8.70
N LYS A 447 12.99 24.42 8.51
CA LYS A 447 13.50 25.35 9.52
C LYS A 447 12.73 25.25 10.85
N GLN A 448 11.40 25.18 10.79
CA GLN A 448 10.58 25.00 11.97
C GLN A 448 10.77 23.63 12.61
N SER A 449 10.83 22.57 11.80
CA SER A 449 11.05 21.22 12.31
C SER A 449 12.38 21.09 13.05
N VAL A 450 13.47 21.68 12.55
CA VAL A 450 14.77 21.68 13.23
C VAL A 450 14.69 22.38 14.59
N ALA A 451 14.04 23.55 14.63
CA ALA A 451 13.91 24.29 15.88
C ALA A 451 13.07 23.55 16.94
N LEU A 452 11.95 22.96 16.51
CA LEU A 452 11.08 22.16 17.39
C LEU A 452 11.84 20.97 17.97
N VAL A 453 12.55 20.19 17.15
CA VAL A 453 13.28 19.00 17.65
C VAL A 453 14.42 19.42 18.58
N ILE A 454 15.18 20.47 18.28
CA ILE A 454 16.22 20.96 19.20
C ILE A 454 15.63 21.36 20.55
N ALA A 455 14.50 22.07 20.56
CA ALA A 455 13.81 22.46 21.78
C ALA A 455 13.25 21.24 22.55
N HIS A 456 12.78 20.22 21.84
CA HIS A 456 12.33 18.93 22.40
C HIS A 456 13.47 18.23 23.17
N GLU A 457 14.60 17.97 22.51
CA GLU A 457 15.75 17.29 23.13
C GLU A 457 16.36 18.06 24.30
N LEU A 458 16.31 19.39 24.23
CA LEU A 458 16.78 20.24 25.31
C LEU A 458 15.82 20.22 26.52
N ALA A 459 14.52 20.07 26.30
CA ALA A 459 13.57 19.93 27.41
C ALA A 459 13.83 18.65 28.21
N HIS A 460 14.23 17.57 27.54
CA HIS A 460 14.58 16.31 28.19
C HIS A 460 15.75 16.42 29.17
N GLN A 461 16.62 17.43 29.02
CA GLN A 461 17.71 17.67 29.97
C GLN A 461 17.19 17.94 31.40
N TRP A 462 15.93 18.37 31.53
CA TRP A 462 15.18 18.43 32.79
C TRP A 462 14.20 17.26 32.94
N PHE A 463 13.37 17.00 31.92
CA PHE A 463 12.29 15.99 31.92
C PHE A 463 12.72 14.70 31.21
N GLY A 464 13.35 13.80 31.96
CA GLY A 464 13.93 12.56 31.46
C GLY A 464 15.34 12.37 31.99
N ASN A 465 16.17 13.40 31.95
CA ASN A 465 17.58 13.28 32.36
C ASN A 465 17.77 13.60 33.84
N LEU A 466 17.46 14.84 34.22
CA LEU A 466 17.59 15.29 35.60
C LEU A 466 16.60 14.57 36.51
N VAL A 467 15.34 14.46 36.07
CA VAL A 467 14.30 13.64 36.70
C VAL A 467 13.81 12.64 35.67
N SER A 468 14.07 11.35 35.89
CA SER A 468 13.67 10.26 34.98
C SER A 468 12.40 9.58 35.49
N PRO A 469 11.66 8.85 34.65
CA PRO A 469 10.51 8.10 35.14
C PRO A 469 11.03 6.92 35.98
N ALA A 470 10.29 6.53 37.01
CA ALA A 470 10.67 5.38 37.83
C ALA A 470 10.69 4.08 37.00
N TRP A 471 9.76 3.96 36.07
CA TRP A 471 9.71 2.88 35.10
C TRP A 471 9.06 3.39 33.80
N TRP A 472 9.14 2.61 32.73
CA TRP A 472 8.66 2.99 31.40
C TRP A 472 7.13 3.15 31.31
N ASP A 473 6.37 2.68 32.29
CA ASP A 473 4.91 2.94 32.37
C ASP A 473 4.58 4.43 32.59
N ASP A 474 5.55 5.21 33.08
CA ASP A 474 5.48 6.67 33.23
C ASP A 474 6.31 7.44 32.18
N LEU A 475 6.63 6.81 31.03
CA LEU A 475 7.40 7.43 29.92
C LEU A 475 6.83 8.79 29.48
N TRP A 476 5.51 8.97 29.55
CA TRP A 476 4.84 10.24 29.21
C TRP A 476 5.31 11.44 30.04
N LEU A 477 5.90 11.23 31.23
CA LEU A 477 6.51 12.30 32.02
C LEU A 477 7.76 12.88 31.35
N ASN A 478 8.43 12.11 30.51
CA ASN A 478 9.52 12.61 29.66
C ASN A 478 8.91 13.21 28.41
N GLU A 479 8.26 12.38 27.63
CA GLU A 479 7.89 12.67 26.24
C GLU A 479 6.74 13.65 26.13
N GLY A 480 5.74 13.57 27.01
CA GLY A 480 4.66 14.54 27.07
C GLY A 480 5.17 15.93 27.45
N PHE A 481 6.13 16.03 28.38
CA PHE A 481 6.74 17.31 28.74
C PHE A 481 7.61 17.86 27.62
N ALA A 482 8.46 17.04 27.00
CA ALA A 482 9.29 17.47 25.88
C ALA A 482 8.44 17.90 24.67
N ALA A 483 7.38 17.14 24.33
CA ALA A 483 6.43 17.48 23.27
C ALA A 483 5.61 18.75 23.56
N TRP A 484 5.36 19.10 24.82
CA TRP A 484 4.80 20.41 25.16
C TRP A 484 5.85 21.51 25.03
N MET A 485 7.04 21.26 25.58
CA MET A 485 8.11 22.25 25.67
C MET A 485 8.76 22.59 24.33
N GLN A 486 8.68 21.73 23.32
CA GLN A 486 9.15 22.09 21.99
C GLN A 486 8.41 23.31 21.43
N PHE A 487 7.09 23.43 21.67
CA PHE A 487 6.31 24.58 21.22
C PHE A 487 6.57 25.80 22.10
N VAL A 488 6.64 25.61 23.42
CA VAL A 488 6.92 26.70 24.37
C VAL A 488 8.31 27.31 24.13
N GLY A 489 9.35 26.46 24.07
CA GLY A 489 10.74 26.87 23.85
C GLY A 489 10.93 27.51 22.49
N THR A 490 10.44 26.87 21.42
CA THR A 490 10.57 27.45 20.08
C THR A 490 9.80 28.76 19.94
N ASN A 491 8.65 28.93 20.63
CA ASN A 491 7.90 30.19 20.59
C ASN A 491 8.66 31.36 21.23
N LYS A 492 9.52 31.10 22.23
CA LYS A 492 10.37 32.13 22.81
C LYS A 492 11.46 32.60 21.82
N VAL A 493 12.02 31.67 21.04
CA VAL A 493 13.01 31.99 20.00
C VAL A 493 12.36 32.62 18.77
N HIS A 494 11.16 32.16 18.41
CA HIS A 494 10.41 32.59 17.23
C HIS A 494 8.95 32.97 17.59
N PRO A 495 8.74 34.13 18.23
CA PRO A 495 7.42 34.54 18.71
C PRO A 495 6.42 34.87 17.60
N THR A 496 6.89 35.06 16.36
CA THR A 496 6.04 35.38 15.20
C THR A 496 5.54 34.15 14.45
N TRP A 497 5.77 32.94 14.96
CA TRP A 497 5.38 31.68 14.31
C TRP A 497 4.03 31.12 14.78
N ASP A 498 3.38 31.74 15.76
CA ASP A 498 2.06 31.34 16.27
C ASP A 498 1.99 29.86 16.71
N LEU A 499 3.06 29.36 17.34
CA LEU A 499 3.25 27.94 17.65
C LEU A 499 2.20 27.36 18.60
N TYR A 500 1.64 28.15 19.51
CA TYR A 500 0.53 27.69 20.36
C TYR A 500 -0.74 27.38 19.58
N GLN A 501 -1.00 28.08 18.47
CA GLN A 501 -2.12 27.74 17.58
C GLN A 501 -1.82 26.48 16.79
N GLN A 502 -0.58 26.33 16.33
CA GLN A 502 -0.12 25.12 15.63
C GLN A 502 -0.21 23.88 16.53
N PHE A 503 0.13 23.99 17.82
CA PHE A 503 -0.01 22.90 18.80
C PHE A 503 -1.42 22.30 18.80
N ILE A 504 -2.45 23.14 18.70
CA ILE A 504 -3.84 22.69 18.77
C ILE A 504 -4.17 21.75 17.61
N ALA A 505 -3.79 22.12 16.38
CA ALA A 505 -3.99 21.25 15.23
C ALA A 505 -3.05 20.04 15.25
N GLN A 506 -1.76 20.26 15.47
CA GLN A 506 -0.72 19.26 15.24
C GLN A 506 -0.58 18.23 16.37
N GLN A 507 -0.96 18.55 17.60
CA GLN A 507 -0.85 17.66 18.76
C GLN A 507 -2.24 17.28 19.25
N TRP A 508 -3.02 18.28 19.69
CA TRP A 508 -4.27 18.03 20.41
C TRP A 508 -5.38 17.44 19.52
N LEU A 509 -5.77 18.12 18.44
CA LEU A 509 -6.85 17.63 17.57
C LEU A 509 -6.44 16.39 16.78
N ALA A 510 -5.14 16.26 16.46
CA ALA A 510 -4.59 15.09 15.77
C ALA A 510 -4.71 13.81 16.63
N VAL A 511 -4.19 13.81 17.86
CA VAL A 511 -4.15 12.60 18.70
C VAL A 511 -5.52 12.08 19.11
N MET A 512 -6.54 12.94 19.12
CA MET A 512 -7.91 12.51 19.38
C MET A 512 -8.42 11.48 18.37
N GLN A 513 -7.80 11.36 17.18
CA GLN A 513 -8.13 10.31 16.22
C GLN A 513 -7.60 8.94 16.67
N ASP A 514 -6.36 8.89 17.18
CA ASP A 514 -5.75 7.67 17.71
C ASP A 514 -6.35 7.25 19.06
N ASP A 515 -6.77 8.23 19.87
CA ASP A 515 -7.42 7.98 21.17
C ASP A 515 -8.91 7.58 21.05
N ALA A 516 -9.52 7.74 19.88
CA ALA A 516 -10.93 7.43 19.65
C ALA A 516 -11.19 5.95 19.27
N VAL A 517 -10.19 5.07 19.35
CA VAL A 517 -10.32 3.63 19.08
C VAL A 517 -10.35 2.81 20.38
N SER A 518 -11.13 1.72 20.40
CA SER A 518 -11.30 0.85 21.57
C SER A 518 -10.02 0.18 22.05
N PHE A 519 -9.01 0.11 21.17
CA PHE A 519 -7.71 -0.50 21.41
C PHE A 519 -6.60 0.54 21.64
N SER A 520 -6.95 1.81 21.85
CA SER A 520 -6.02 2.79 22.44
C SER A 520 -5.62 2.36 23.86
N HIS A 521 -4.69 3.08 24.48
CA HIS A 521 -4.25 2.81 25.84
C HIS A 521 -4.24 4.06 26.72
N PRO A 522 -4.27 3.90 28.06
CA PRO A 522 -4.03 5.01 28.97
C PRO A 522 -2.61 5.55 28.79
N VAL A 523 -2.43 6.85 29.03
CA VAL A 523 -1.12 7.52 28.96
C VAL A 523 -0.10 6.92 29.97
N ASN A 524 -0.58 6.37 31.09
CA ASN A 524 0.21 5.49 31.96
C ASN A 524 -0.27 4.04 31.77
N MET A 525 0.55 3.21 31.13
CA MET A 525 0.22 1.81 30.82
C MET A 525 1.20 0.87 31.49
N LYS A 526 0.69 -0.07 32.29
CA LYS A 526 1.53 -1.10 32.92
C LYS A 526 2.11 -2.05 31.87
N LEU A 527 3.43 -2.13 31.85
CA LEU A 527 4.17 -3.03 30.97
C LEU A 527 4.46 -4.35 31.66
N THR A 528 4.20 -5.46 30.97
CA THR A 528 4.40 -6.83 31.50
C THR A 528 5.44 -7.64 30.72
N GLN A 529 5.80 -7.22 29.51
CA GLN A 529 6.77 -7.87 28.63
C GLN A 529 7.62 -6.83 27.89
N ASN A 530 8.86 -7.18 27.51
CA ASN A 530 9.78 -6.27 26.84
C ASN A 530 9.27 -5.80 25.48
N ASP A 531 8.58 -6.67 24.72
CA ASP A 531 8.05 -6.33 23.39
C ASP A 531 6.94 -5.26 23.43
N GLN A 532 6.39 -4.94 24.62
CA GLN A 532 5.43 -3.87 24.82
C GLN A 532 6.11 -2.49 24.99
N LEU A 533 7.42 -2.44 25.28
CA LEU A 533 8.14 -1.19 25.55
C LEU A 533 8.19 -0.28 24.34
N THR A 534 8.41 -0.81 23.14
CA THR A 534 8.45 -0.02 21.93
C THR A 534 7.05 0.50 21.56
N SER A 535 5.99 -0.26 21.86
CA SER A 535 4.61 0.11 21.50
C SER A 535 4.06 1.34 22.21
N ILE A 536 4.66 1.75 23.34
CA ILE A 536 4.22 2.95 24.08
C ILE A 536 4.91 4.25 23.63
N PHE A 537 5.89 4.19 22.72
CA PHE A 537 6.46 5.39 22.10
C PHE A 537 5.57 5.82 20.92
N ASP A 538 4.36 6.29 21.23
CA ASP A 538 3.32 6.56 20.26
C ASP A 538 2.65 7.94 20.48
N ASP A 539 1.71 8.33 19.62
CA ASP A 539 1.05 9.63 19.73
C ASP A 539 0.28 9.81 21.05
N ILE A 540 -0.13 8.72 21.73
CA ILE A 540 -0.77 8.81 23.05
C ILE A 540 0.23 9.32 24.10
N THR A 541 1.43 8.76 24.14
CA THR A 541 2.47 9.19 25.09
C THR A 541 2.92 10.65 24.84
N TYR A 542 3.17 11.01 23.58
CA TYR A 542 3.68 12.35 23.22
C TYR A 542 2.57 13.40 23.13
N SER A 543 1.63 13.22 22.20
CA SER A 543 0.64 14.23 21.82
C SER A 543 -0.50 14.34 22.84
N LYS A 544 -1.00 13.22 23.39
CA LYS A 544 -2.01 13.28 24.47
C LYS A 544 -1.38 13.67 25.80
N GLY A 545 -0.18 13.17 26.13
CA GLY A 545 0.61 13.61 27.28
C GLY A 545 0.81 15.13 27.32
N SER A 546 1.30 15.72 26.23
CA SER A 546 1.47 17.19 26.11
C SER A 546 0.15 17.95 26.14
N SER A 547 -0.92 17.42 25.55
CA SER A 547 -2.25 18.03 25.57
C SER A 547 -2.85 18.09 26.96
N LEU A 548 -2.63 17.05 27.79
CA LEU A 548 -3.01 17.04 29.20
C LEU A 548 -2.22 18.09 29.99
N LEU A 549 -0.91 18.20 29.77
CA LEU A 549 -0.06 19.23 30.40
C LEU A 549 -0.54 20.65 30.06
N ARG A 550 -0.83 20.92 28.78
CA ARG A 550 -1.42 22.19 28.34
C ARG A 550 -2.77 22.45 29.01
N MET A 551 -3.64 21.44 29.08
CA MET A 551 -4.95 21.57 29.75
C MET A 551 -4.79 21.95 31.22
N MET A 552 -3.83 21.34 31.92
CA MET A 552 -3.51 21.67 33.30
C MET A 552 -2.95 23.08 33.46
N GLY A 553 -2.02 23.48 32.59
CA GLY A 553 -1.53 24.86 32.54
C GLY A 553 -2.66 25.88 32.37
N ASN A 554 -3.65 25.58 31.54
CA ASN A 554 -4.80 26.48 31.31
C ASN A 554 -5.69 26.64 32.56
N PHE A 555 -6.07 25.55 33.24
CA PHE A 555 -6.96 25.68 34.41
C PHE A 555 -6.23 26.12 35.69
N MET A 556 -4.92 25.89 35.79
CA MET A 556 -4.10 26.32 36.94
C MET A 556 -3.58 27.75 36.81
N SER A 557 -3.60 28.32 35.59
CA SER A 557 -2.71 29.38 35.11
C SER A 557 -1.27 28.91 34.87
N GLU A 558 -0.63 29.51 33.87
CA GLU A 558 0.74 29.19 33.48
C GLU A 558 1.75 29.39 34.63
N GLU A 559 1.57 30.45 35.43
CA GLU A 559 2.46 30.75 36.56
C GLU A 559 2.39 29.67 37.65
N THR A 560 1.19 29.32 38.11
CA THR A 560 0.97 28.27 39.12
C THR A 560 1.47 26.92 38.61
N PHE A 561 1.19 26.60 37.34
CA PHE A 561 1.65 25.35 36.73
C PHE A 561 3.18 25.27 36.71
N ASN A 562 3.86 26.31 36.22
CA ASN A 562 5.32 26.36 36.18
C ASN A 562 5.93 26.23 37.59
N LYS A 563 5.40 26.94 38.59
CA LYS A 563 5.86 26.78 40.01
C LYS A 563 5.66 25.36 40.53
N GLY A 564 4.56 24.71 40.15
CA GLY A 564 4.26 23.33 40.54
C GLY A 564 5.23 22.34 39.90
N VAL A 565 5.59 22.57 38.63
CA VAL A 565 6.61 21.80 37.90
C VAL A 565 8.01 22.05 38.49
N THR A 566 8.37 23.29 38.83
CA THR A 566 9.62 23.60 39.55
C THR A 566 9.70 22.80 40.86
N ARG A 567 8.62 22.82 41.67
CA ARG A 567 8.54 22.05 42.91
C ARG A 567 8.70 20.55 42.68
N TYR A 568 8.18 20.03 41.58
CA TYR A 568 8.38 18.63 41.18
C TYR A 568 9.87 18.36 40.87
N LEU A 569 10.49 19.18 40.02
CA LEU A 569 11.90 19.03 39.65
C LEU A 569 12.84 19.13 40.87
N GLU A 570 12.65 20.12 41.74
CA GLU A 570 13.47 20.33 42.95
C GLU A 570 13.47 19.13 43.90
N ARG A 571 12.32 18.46 44.03
CA ARG A 571 12.16 17.31 44.94
C ARG A 571 12.83 16.04 44.43
N HIS A 572 13.00 15.92 43.12
CA HIS A 572 13.46 14.69 42.47
C HIS A 572 14.79 14.86 41.71
N LEU A 573 15.55 15.94 41.97
CA LEU A 573 16.85 16.19 41.33
C LEU A 573 17.76 14.95 41.38
N TYR A 574 18.22 14.51 40.20
CA TYR A 574 19.08 13.33 40.00
C TYR A 574 18.47 12.01 40.47
N SER A 575 17.14 11.96 40.60
CA SER A 575 16.38 10.78 41.03
C SER A 575 15.33 10.42 39.96
N THR A 576 14.42 9.53 40.34
CA THR A 576 13.25 9.16 39.54
C THR A 576 11.95 9.63 40.18
N ALA A 577 10.90 9.67 39.38
CA ALA A 577 9.57 10.09 39.82
C ALA A 577 8.46 9.30 39.11
N THR A 578 7.29 9.30 39.73
CA THR A 578 6.06 8.73 39.16
C THR A 578 5.06 9.83 38.84
N GLN A 579 4.01 9.53 38.05
CA GLN A 579 2.94 10.49 37.77
C GLN A 579 2.29 11.05 39.05
N ILE A 580 2.24 10.24 40.12
CA ILE A 580 1.65 10.64 41.41
C ILE A 580 2.47 11.76 42.05
N ASP A 581 3.79 11.77 41.86
CA ASP A 581 4.66 12.80 42.41
C ASP A 581 4.45 14.15 41.73
N LEU A 582 4.23 14.14 40.41
CA LEU A 582 3.79 15.32 39.67
C LEU A 582 2.43 15.82 40.17
N TRP A 583 1.43 14.93 40.31
CA TRP A 583 0.10 15.29 40.82
C TRP A 583 0.15 15.91 42.21
N ARG A 584 0.99 15.38 43.10
CA ARG A 584 1.18 15.96 44.44
C ARG A 584 1.84 17.34 44.39
N ALA A 585 2.82 17.54 43.52
CA ALA A 585 3.51 18.82 43.38
C ALA A 585 2.58 19.90 42.80
N LEU A 586 1.87 19.59 41.71
CA LEU A 586 0.88 20.49 41.09
C LEU A 586 -0.28 20.79 42.05
N GLY A 587 -0.88 19.76 42.67
CA GLY A 587 -1.98 19.94 43.62
C GLY A 587 -1.59 20.75 44.85
N LYS A 588 -0.36 20.58 45.35
CA LYS A 588 0.16 21.41 46.44
C LYS A 588 0.33 22.87 46.00
N GLN A 589 0.88 23.13 44.81
CA GLN A 589 1.05 24.49 44.31
C GLN A 589 -0.29 25.18 44.05
N MET A 590 -1.27 24.46 43.47
CA MET A 590 -2.64 24.95 43.28
C MET A 590 -3.29 25.37 44.60
N SER A 591 -3.06 24.59 45.67
CA SER A 591 -3.53 24.92 47.02
C SER A 591 -2.80 26.12 47.62
N ASP A 592 -1.51 26.30 47.36
CA ASP A 592 -0.72 27.42 47.87
C ASP A 592 -1.16 28.74 47.22
N ASP A 593 -1.46 28.70 45.91
CA ASP A 593 -1.91 29.87 45.13
C ASP A 593 -3.44 30.08 45.17
N ASN A 594 -4.19 29.27 45.94
CA ASN A 594 -5.65 29.34 46.11
C ASN A 594 -6.45 29.30 44.79
N ILE A 595 -6.00 28.51 43.80
CA ILE A 595 -6.70 28.39 42.51
C ILE A 595 -7.93 27.49 42.66
N GLN A 596 -9.06 27.94 42.11
CA GLN A 596 -10.29 27.14 41.99
C GLN A 596 -10.47 26.63 40.55
N LEU A 597 -11.08 25.45 40.38
CA LEU A 597 -11.37 24.91 39.05
C LEU A 597 -12.40 25.79 38.32
N PRO A 598 -12.18 26.13 37.04
CA PRO A 598 -13.10 26.95 36.27
C PRO A 598 -14.43 26.23 36.00
N THR A 599 -15.55 26.94 36.06
CA THR A 599 -16.90 26.40 35.81
C THR A 599 -17.25 26.28 34.32
N ASN A 600 -16.46 26.90 33.42
CA ASN A 600 -16.60 26.79 31.97
C ASN A 600 -15.21 26.83 31.29
N PRO A 601 -14.62 25.69 30.91
CA PRO A 601 -13.37 25.67 30.17
C PRO A 601 -13.66 26.04 28.71
N ASN A 602 -13.23 27.22 28.26
CA ASN A 602 -13.43 27.79 26.90
C ASN A 602 -12.90 26.91 25.74
N LEU A 603 -13.41 25.69 25.53
CA LEU A 603 -12.91 24.75 24.52
C LEU A 603 -11.37 24.60 24.61
N LEU A 604 -10.85 24.48 25.84
CA LEU A 604 -9.41 24.30 26.12
C LEU A 604 -9.11 22.94 26.77
N GLY A 605 -10.14 22.13 27.02
CA GLY A 605 -10.00 20.79 27.61
C GLY A 605 -9.95 19.70 26.56
N PHE A 606 -9.34 18.56 26.90
CA PHE A 606 -9.20 17.42 26.01
C PHE A 606 -10.53 16.65 25.84
N TYR A 607 -11.47 17.22 25.07
CA TYR A 607 -12.75 16.61 24.72
C TYR A 607 -13.27 17.13 23.36
N ARG A 608 -14.25 16.42 22.79
CA ARG A 608 -15.02 16.83 21.60
C ARG A 608 -16.42 17.26 21.99
N THR A 609 -17.03 18.16 21.23
CA THR A 609 -18.38 18.67 21.52
C THR A 609 -19.34 18.33 20.39
N ASN A 610 -20.48 17.71 20.73
CA ASN A 610 -21.59 17.55 19.80
C ASN A 610 -22.76 18.46 20.19
N TYR A 611 -23.47 18.94 19.19
CA TYR A 611 -24.67 19.76 19.32
C TYR A 611 -25.84 19.03 18.64
N ASP A 612 -27.07 19.33 19.03
CA ASP A 612 -28.23 18.87 18.27
C ASP A 612 -28.28 19.56 16.89
N VAL A 613 -29.00 18.97 15.94
CA VAL A 613 -29.06 19.42 14.54
C VAL A 613 -29.49 20.89 14.41
N ARG A 614 -30.34 21.40 15.30
CA ARG A 614 -30.76 22.81 15.25
C ARG A 614 -29.60 23.73 15.60
N ASN A 615 -28.84 23.41 16.64
CA ASN A 615 -27.66 24.18 17.02
C ASN A 615 -26.56 24.09 15.95
N TRP A 616 -26.33 22.92 15.35
CA TRP A 616 -25.41 22.82 14.20
C TRP A 616 -25.81 23.73 13.03
N LYS A 617 -27.09 23.77 12.68
CA LYS A 617 -27.59 24.69 11.63
C LYS A 617 -27.39 26.16 12.01
N MET A 618 -27.61 26.53 13.27
CA MET A 618 -27.35 27.90 13.75
C MET A 618 -25.86 28.27 13.67
N ILE A 619 -24.97 27.34 14.02
CA ILE A 619 -23.52 27.52 13.89
C ILE A 619 -23.12 27.70 12.43
N ILE A 620 -23.63 26.86 11.52
CA ILE A 620 -23.37 26.94 10.09
C ILE A 620 -23.84 28.28 9.52
N GLU A 621 -25.03 28.75 9.88
CA GLU A 621 -25.53 30.06 9.44
C GLU A 621 -24.71 31.23 10.01
N GLN A 622 -24.22 31.12 11.26
CA GLN A 622 -23.29 32.11 11.82
C GLN A 622 -21.96 32.12 11.05
N LEU A 623 -21.39 30.96 10.73
CA LEU A 623 -20.15 30.85 9.94
C LEU A 623 -20.31 31.44 8.52
N LYS A 624 -21.45 31.22 7.87
CA LYS A 624 -21.75 31.81 6.56
C LYS A 624 -21.95 33.32 6.62
N THR A 625 -22.55 33.83 7.69
CA THR A 625 -22.87 35.25 7.85
C THR A 625 -21.63 36.05 8.25
N ASP A 626 -20.90 35.56 9.25
CA ASP A 626 -19.72 36.19 9.84
C ASP A 626 -18.96 35.15 10.69
N HIS A 627 -18.00 34.46 10.07
CA HIS A 627 -17.20 33.44 10.75
C HIS A 627 -16.24 34.04 11.79
N GLU A 628 -15.90 35.33 11.71
CA GLU A 628 -14.92 35.95 12.61
C GLU A 628 -15.43 36.18 14.03
N LYS A 629 -16.75 36.02 14.27
CA LYS A 629 -17.31 36.00 15.64
C LYS A 629 -16.83 34.81 16.47
N LEU A 630 -16.36 33.75 15.82
CA LEU A 630 -15.73 32.61 16.45
C LEU A 630 -14.21 32.75 16.26
N THR A 631 -13.45 32.47 17.31
CA THR A 631 -11.99 32.45 17.24
C THR A 631 -11.50 31.38 16.27
N ILE A 632 -10.27 31.51 15.76
CA ILE A 632 -9.63 30.53 14.86
C ILE A 632 -9.68 29.12 15.48
N ILE A 633 -9.45 29.02 16.80
CA ILE A 633 -9.44 27.77 17.55
C ILE A 633 -10.83 27.14 17.60
N GLU A 634 -11.87 27.94 17.88
CA GLU A 634 -13.25 27.47 17.89
C GLU A 634 -13.69 26.97 16.51
N ARG A 635 -13.32 27.68 15.44
CA ARG A 635 -13.61 27.24 14.06
C ARG A 635 -12.89 25.96 13.70
N ALA A 636 -11.60 25.85 14.05
CA ALA A 636 -10.83 24.62 13.83
C ALA A 636 -11.40 23.43 14.60
N GLY A 637 -11.81 23.63 15.86
CA GLY A 637 -12.47 22.62 16.68
C GLY A 637 -13.83 22.19 16.11
N LEU A 638 -14.66 23.14 15.66
CA LEU A 638 -15.95 22.82 15.02
C LEU A 638 -15.79 22.03 13.72
N VAL A 639 -14.81 22.39 12.89
CA VAL A 639 -14.47 21.64 11.68
C VAL A 639 -14.03 20.22 12.06
N ASP A 640 -13.06 20.09 12.97
CA ASP A 640 -12.52 18.78 13.36
C ASP A 640 -13.62 17.90 14.00
N ASP A 641 -14.46 18.45 14.87
CA ASP A 641 -15.57 17.75 15.50
C ASP A 641 -16.63 17.30 14.49
N VAL A 642 -17.04 18.14 13.52
CA VAL A 642 -18.07 17.72 12.55
C VAL A 642 -17.59 16.55 11.69
N PHE A 643 -16.31 16.55 11.26
CA PHE A 643 -15.73 15.44 10.49
C PHE A 643 -15.69 14.16 11.31
N ASN A 644 -15.20 14.22 12.55
CA ASN A 644 -15.05 13.03 13.39
C ASN A 644 -16.39 12.49 13.88
N LEU A 645 -17.36 13.35 14.21
CA LEU A 645 -18.72 12.93 14.57
C LEU A 645 -19.47 12.31 13.37
N ALA A 646 -19.24 12.80 12.16
CA ALA A 646 -19.76 12.17 10.94
C ALA A 646 -19.07 10.82 10.67
N ARG A 647 -17.75 10.72 10.87
CA ARG A 647 -16.99 9.46 10.78
C ARG A 647 -17.49 8.39 11.77
N ALA A 648 -17.84 8.82 12.99
CA ALA A 648 -18.41 7.95 14.01
C ALA A 648 -19.90 7.59 13.77
N ASN A 649 -20.50 8.01 12.65
CA ASN A 649 -21.93 7.85 12.35
C ASN A 649 -22.88 8.50 13.40
N ILE A 650 -22.39 9.48 14.16
CA ILE A 650 -23.19 10.26 15.12
C ILE A 650 -23.94 11.40 14.39
N LEU A 651 -23.29 12.00 13.40
CA LEU A 651 -23.88 13.00 12.51
C LEU A 651 -23.98 12.46 11.08
N GLN A 652 -24.91 13.01 10.30
CA GLN A 652 -24.99 12.70 8.87
C GLN A 652 -23.82 13.35 8.12
N THR A 653 -23.18 12.61 7.22
CA THR A 653 -22.03 13.08 6.42
C THR A 653 -22.35 14.33 5.59
N SER A 654 -23.61 14.52 5.15
CA SER A 654 -24.05 15.72 4.44
C SER A 654 -23.83 17.02 5.23
N LEU A 655 -23.94 16.97 6.56
CA LEU A 655 -23.75 18.13 7.43
C LEU A 655 -22.31 18.67 7.37
N VAL A 656 -21.33 17.80 7.12
CA VAL A 656 -19.93 18.21 6.88
C VAL A 656 -19.89 19.17 5.71
N PHE A 657 -20.53 18.82 4.59
CA PHE A 657 -20.51 19.65 3.39
C PHE A 657 -21.38 20.90 3.52
N ASP A 658 -22.46 20.84 4.29
CA ASP A 658 -23.23 22.03 4.65
C ASP A 658 -22.36 23.02 5.43
N LEU A 659 -21.55 22.53 6.38
CA LEU A 659 -20.57 23.35 7.08
C LEU A 659 -19.49 23.87 6.13
N LEU A 660 -18.92 23.05 5.25
CA LEU A 660 -17.88 23.50 4.32
C LEU A 660 -18.34 24.59 3.33
N SER A 661 -19.64 24.86 3.21
CA SER A 661 -20.16 25.93 2.34
C SER A 661 -19.69 27.35 2.72
N TYR A 662 -19.29 27.61 3.98
CA TYR A 662 -18.73 28.92 4.37
C TYR A 662 -17.24 29.06 4.01
N VAL A 663 -16.52 27.95 3.77
CA VAL A 663 -15.05 27.88 3.72
C VAL A 663 -14.45 28.77 2.63
N ARG A 664 -15.22 29.14 1.60
CA ARG A 664 -14.80 30.16 0.60
C ARG A 664 -14.45 31.53 1.19
N PHE A 665 -14.83 31.80 2.44
CA PHE A 665 -14.50 33.01 3.18
C PHE A 665 -13.37 32.80 4.20
N GLU A 666 -13.00 31.54 4.48
CA GLU A 666 -11.97 31.23 5.48
C GLU A 666 -10.56 31.49 4.94
N SER A 667 -9.70 32.09 5.77
CA SER A 667 -8.32 32.44 5.42
C SER A 667 -7.29 31.98 6.47
N ALA A 668 -7.74 31.42 7.59
CA ALA A 668 -6.84 30.95 8.64
C ALA A 668 -6.23 29.58 8.29
N TYR A 669 -4.90 29.52 8.31
CA TYR A 669 -4.11 28.30 8.07
C TYR A 669 -4.58 27.09 8.89
N ILE A 670 -4.77 27.27 10.19
CA ILE A 670 -5.12 26.19 11.13
C ILE A 670 -6.47 25.56 10.78
N VAL A 671 -7.43 26.38 10.34
CA VAL A 671 -8.77 25.89 9.94
C VAL A 671 -8.67 25.11 8.62
N TRP A 672 -7.93 25.64 7.63
CA TRP A 672 -7.69 24.96 6.36
C TRP A 672 -6.93 23.64 6.51
N GLU A 673 -5.97 23.58 7.41
CA GLU A 673 -5.24 22.36 7.71
C GLU A 673 -6.17 21.27 8.28
N ARG A 674 -7.10 21.62 9.18
CA ARG A 674 -8.16 20.69 9.65
C ARG A 674 -9.15 20.29 8.56
N ILE A 675 -9.55 21.23 7.70
CA ILE A 675 -10.44 20.95 6.56
C ILE A 675 -9.80 19.92 5.63
N ILE A 676 -8.54 20.14 5.24
CA ILE A 676 -7.81 19.25 4.32
C ILE A 676 -7.55 17.89 4.97
N ALA A 677 -7.22 17.84 6.27
CA ALA A 677 -7.08 16.59 7.01
C ALA A 677 -8.39 15.77 7.01
N GLY A 678 -9.53 16.41 7.32
CA GLY A 678 -10.85 15.77 7.31
C GLY A 678 -11.26 15.28 5.91
N LEU A 679 -11.02 16.08 4.87
CA LEU A 679 -11.29 15.71 3.48
C LEU A 679 -10.35 14.60 2.97
N SER A 680 -9.12 14.52 3.46
CA SER A 680 -8.19 13.45 3.09
C SER A 680 -8.67 12.08 3.56
N TYR A 681 -9.36 11.98 4.70
CA TYR A 681 -10.02 10.72 5.09
C TYR A 681 -11.11 10.33 4.10
N ILE A 682 -11.98 11.27 3.72
CA ILE A 682 -13.05 11.01 2.74
C ILE A 682 -12.42 10.57 1.40
N GLU A 683 -11.38 11.27 0.94
CA GLU A 683 -10.60 10.91 -0.24
C GLU A 683 -10.07 9.48 -0.15
N GLN A 684 -9.39 9.11 0.94
CA GLN A 684 -8.85 7.75 1.12
C GLN A 684 -9.93 6.67 1.05
N MET A 685 -11.14 6.96 1.54
CA MET A 685 -12.25 6.02 1.51
C MET A 685 -12.88 5.87 0.12
N ILE A 686 -12.93 6.94 -0.68
CA ILE A 686 -13.54 6.90 -2.04
C ILE A 686 -12.52 6.65 -3.15
N ALA A 687 -11.22 6.76 -2.88
CA ALA A 687 -10.12 6.61 -3.84
C ALA A 687 -9.49 5.19 -3.81
N SER A 688 -10.32 4.15 -3.81
CA SER A 688 -9.90 2.75 -3.95
C SER A 688 -10.09 2.23 -5.39
N LYS A 689 -9.31 1.21 -5.79
CA LYS A 689 -9.53 0.48 -7.06
C LYS A 689 -10.89 -0.24 -7.10
N SER A 690 -11.54 -0.44 -5.96
CA SER A 690 -12.86 -1.05 -5.83
C SER A 690 -14.02 -0.04 -5.87
N SER A 691 -13.74 1.27 -5.81
CA SER A 691 -14.75 2.33 -5.77
C SER A 691 -15.19 2.81 -7.15
N ASP A 692 -16.38 3.41 -7.16
CA ASP A 692 -16.97 4.06 -8.32
C ASP A 692 -16.09 5.25 -8.73
N LEU A 693 -15.36 5.11 -9.85
CA LEU A 693 -14.49 6.15 -10.41
C LEU A 693 -15.23 7.48 -10.56
N THR A 694 -16.54 7.43 -10.84
CA THR A 694 -17.41 8.60 -10.96
C THR A 694 -17.45 9.42 -9.67
N LEU A 695 -17.58 8.76 -8.51
CA LEU A 695 -17.69 9.46 -7.22
C LEU A 695 -16.38 10.17 -6.87
N TYR A 696 -15.25 9.55 -7.18
CA TYR A 696 -13.95 10.17 -6.96
C TYR A 696 -13.72 11.36 -7.90
N GLU A 697 -14.07 11.25 -9.18
CA GLU A 697 -13.98 12.38 -10.13
C GLU A 697 -14.86 13.57 -9.69
N GLN A 698 -16.06 13.30 -9.17
CA GLN A 698 -16.94 14.31 -8.59
C GLN A 698 -16.30 14.99 -7.37
N PHE A 699 -15.67 14.21 -6.49
CA PHE A 699 -14.93 14.74 -5.36
C PHE A 699 -13.74 15.60 -5.80
N GLN A 700 -12.98 15.17 -6.82
CA GLN A 700 -11.86 15.96 -7.37
C GLN A 700 -12.34 17.32 -7.90
N SER A 701 -13.46 17.33 -8.64
CA SER A 701 -14.09 18.56 -9.12
C SER A 701 -14.51 19.47 -7.96
N TYR A 702 -15.13 18.90 -6.92
CA TYR A 702 -15.47 19.66 -5.71
C TYR A 702 -14.23 20.25 -5.00
N MET A 703 -13.15 19.49 -4.90
CA MET A 703 -11.91 19.96 -4.26
C MET A 703 -11.31 21.15 -5.01
N ILE A 704 -11.35 21.13 -6.34
CA ILE A 704 -10.93 22.27 -7.18
C ILE A 704 -11.80 23.50 -6.88
N ASP A 705 -13.13 23.36 -6.92
CA ASP A 705 -14.07 24.47 -6.62
C ASP A 705 -13.85 25.06 -5.21
N LEU A 706 -13.61 24.20 -4.23
CA LEU A 706 -13.43 24.59 -2.83
C LEU A 706 -12.12 25.36 -2.64
N ILE A 707 -11.03 24.90 -3.26
CA ILE A 707 -9.70 25.45 -3.06
C ILE A 707 -9.38 26.64 -3.96
N PHE A 708 -10.06 26.76 -5.09
CA PHE A 708 -9.77 27.81 -6.08
C PHE A 708 -9.78 29.24 -5.50
N PRO A 709 -10.75 29.67 -4.67
CA PRO A 709 -10.74 31.01 -4.09
C PRO A 709 -9.48 31.31 -3.28
N ILE A 710 -9.12 30.44 -2.33
CA ILE A 710 -7.94 30.65 -1.49
C ILE A 710 -6.63 30.49 -2.28
N TYR A 711 -6.60 29.61 -3.29
CA TYR A 711 -5.47 29.51 -4.22
C TYR A 711 -5.23 30.81 -4.98
N THR A 712 -6.29 31.44 -5.51
CA THR A 712 -6.15 32.73 -6.23
C THR A 712 -5.70 33.88 -5.32
N GLN A 713 -5.97 33.80 -4.02
CA GLN A 713 -5.52 34.77 -3.03
C GLN A 713 -4.03 34.61 -2.70
N LEU A 714 -3.58 33.38 -2.45
CA LEU A 714 -2.21 33.11 -1.97
C LEU A 714 -1.18 32.97 -3.11
N GLY A 715 -1.56 32.32 -4.21
CA GLY A 715 -0.70 32.07 -5.38
C GLY A 715 0.63 31.37 -5.08
N TRP A 716 1.55 31.39 -6.06
CA TRP A 716 2.92 30.87 -5.91
C TRP A 716 3.91 31.92 -5.40
N GLN A 717 3.60 33.21 -5.56
CA GLN A 717 4.52 34.30 -5.24
C GLN A 717 4.12 35.00 -3.94
N GLN A 718 5.12 35.49 -3.21
CA GLN A 718 4.92 36.40 -2.09
C GLN A 718 4.32 37.71 -2.61
N GLN A 719 3.22 38.17 -2.00
CA GLN A 719 2.56 39.41 -2.45
C GLN A 719 3.51 40.61 -2.25
N PRO A 720 3.73 41.46 -3.28
CA PRO A 720 4.72 42.55 -3.21
C PRO A 720 4.35 43.74 -2.31
N SER A 721 3.19 43.75 -1.64
CA SER A 721 2.66 44.93 -0.95
C SER A 721 3.04 45.01 0.53
N ASN A 722 4.22 45.57 0.84
CA ASN A 722 4.62 46.22 2.12
C ASN A 722 4.37 45.51 3.47
N ALA A 723 3.85 44.30 3.52
CA ALA A 723 3.81 43.44 4.70
C ALA A 723 4.65 42.21 4.39
N THR A 724 5.74 42.02 5.12
CA THR A 724 6.40 40.72 5.19
C THR A 724 5.35 39.66 5.54
N ASP A 725 5.15 38.65 4.68
CA ASP A 725 4.26 37.51 4.96
C ASP A 725 4.50 37.01 6.40
N LYS A 726 3.42 36.75 7.14
CA LYS A 726 3.54 36.07 8.42
C LYS A 726 4.01 34.64 8.18
N TRP A 727 4.67 34.03 9.15
CA TRP A 727 5.17 32.65 9.05
C TRP A 727 4.09 31.64 8.64
N LEU A 728 2.89 31.80 9.20
CA LEU A 728 1.73 30.98 8.86
C LEU A 728 1.27 31.17 7.40
N ASP A 729 1.45 32.36 6.80
CA ASP A 729 1.07 32.60 5.40
C ASP A 729 1.94 31.75 4.44
N THR A 730 3.23 31.59 4.77
CA THR A 730 4.12 30.69 4.01
C THR A 730 3.68 29.23 4.11
N LEU A 731 3.36 28.76 5.32
CA LEU A 731 2.86 27.39 5.51
C LEU A 731 1.50 27.19 4.83
N HIS A 732 0.64 28.20 4.89
CA HIS A 732 -0.67 28.20 4.25
C HIS A 732 -0.55 28.12 2.73
N ARG A 733 0.33 28.94 2.13
CA ARG A 733 0.63 28.88 0.70
C ARG A 733 1.09 27.48 0.30
N ASN A 734 2.04 26.90 1.02
CA ASN A 734 2.55 25.56 0.71
C ASN A 734 1.43 24.50 0.75
N LEU A 735 0.57 24.55 1.78
CA LEU A 735 -0.57 23.65 1.92
C LEU A 735 -1.56 23.78 0.76
N ILE A 736 -1.95 25.02 0.42
CA ILE A 736 -2.95 25.30 -0.61
C ILE A 736 -2.41 25.00 -2.02
N VAL A 737 -1.20 25.43 -2.34
CA VAL A 737 -0.57 25.16 -3.64
C VAL A 737 -0.32 23.66 -3.83
N SER A 738 0.16 22.97 -2.79
CA SER A 738 0.33 21.50 -2.84
C SER A 738 -0.98 20.78 -3.14
N THR A 739 -2.06 21.21 -2.48
CA THR A 739 -3.39 20.61 -2.65
C THR A 739 -3.99 20.94 -4.02
N ALA A 740 -3.87 22.18 -4.49
CA ALA A 740 -4.32 22.58 -5.82
C ALA A 740 -3.61 21.79 -6.94
N CYS A 741 -2.29 21.63 -6.83
CA CYS A 741 -1.51 20.83 -7.77
C CYS A 741 -1.88 19.35 -7.70
N ARG A 742 -2.10 18.78 -6.50
CA ARG A 742 -2.54 17.38 -6.31
C ARG A 742 -3.82 17.08 -7.08
N TYR A 743 -4.81 17.99 -7.04
CA TYR A 743 -6.08 17.86 -7.76
C TYR A 743 -6.05 18.33 -9.22
N ASN A 744 -4.86 18.57 -9.80
CA ASN A 744 -4.69 18.99 -11.19
C ASN A 744 -5.33 20.34 -11.54
N LEU A 745 -5.30 21.33 -10.65
CA LEU A 745 -5.65 22.69 -11.06
C LEU A 745 -4.67 23.14 -12.16
N ASP A 746 -5.18 23.45 -13.35
CA ASP A 746 -4.37 23.69 -14.55
C ASP A 746 -3.29 24.75 -14.32
N ASP A 747 -3.64 25.90 -13.73
CA ASP A 747 -2.68 26.96 -13.43
C ASP A 747 -1.51 26.49 -12.55
N CYS A 748 -1.81 25.70 -11.51
CA CYS A 748 -0.80 25.12 -10.62
C CYS A 748 0.12 24.15 -11.37
N VAL A 749 -0.46 23.27 -12.19
CA VAL A 749 0.30 22.29 -12.97
C VAL A 749 1.21 22.96 -14.00
N GLN A 750 0.71 23.98 -14.71
CA GLN A 750 1.52 24.71 -15.69
C GLN A 750 2.66 25.46 -15.01
N HIS A 751 2.40 26.09 -13.86
CA HIS A 751 3.46 26.78 -13.11
C HIS A 751 4.55 25.81 -12.62
N ALA A 752 4.15 24.64 -12.11
CA ALA A 752 5.09 23.59 -11.70
C ALA A 752 5.94 23.09 -12.88
N ARG A 753 5.34 22.91 -14.07
CA ARG A 753 6.06 22.54 -15.31
C ARG A 753 7.09 23.58 -15.70
N LEU A 754 6.71 24.86 -15.73
CA LEU A 754 7.62 25.96 -16.07
C LEU A 754 8.83 26.01 -15.13
N LEU A 755 8.61 25.89 -13.81
CA LEU A 755 9.69 25.89 -12.83
C LEU A 755 10.61 24.67 -12.99
N PHE A 756 10.05 23.49 -13.23
CA PHE A 756 10.84 22.28 -13.45
C PHE A 756 11.60 22.31 -14.77
N GLU A 757 11.00 22.77 -15.86
CA GLU A 757 11.66 22.89 -17.16
C GLU A 757 12.90 23.78 -17.09
N GLN A 758 12.85 24.88 -16.32
CA GLN A 758 14.02 25.74 -16.10
C GLN A 758 15.17 24.98 -15.44
N TRP A 759 14.88 24.19 -14.40
CA TRP A 759 15.89 23.39 -13.73
C TRP A 759 16.36 22.20 -14.58
N PHE A 760 15.44 21.52 -15.26
CA PHE A 760 15.74 20.40 -16.14
C PHE A 760 16.70 20.78 -17.27
N ASN A 761 16.58 22.01 -17.78
CA ASN A 761 17.49 22.57 -18.78
C ASN A 761 18.84 23.05 -18.20
N GLN A 762 18.92 23.31 -16.88
CA GLN A 762 20.14 23.72 -16.18
C GLN A 762 20.35 22.90 -14.88
N PRO A 763 20.72 21.61 -14.99
CA PRO A 763 20.72 20.68 -13.85
C PRO A 763 21.62 21.11 -12.68
N SER A 764 22.71 21.84 -12.98
CA SER A 764 23.70 22.28 -11.99
C SER A 764 23.21 23.38 -11.06
N ASN A 765 22.10 24.05 -11.38
CA ASN A 765 21.55 25.12 -10.56
C ASN A 765 20.04 24.99 -10.45
N ASN A 766 19.58 24.48 -9.32
CA ASN A 766 18.17 24.33 -9.04
C ASN A 766 17.50 25.69 -8.78
N SER A 767 16.75 26.18 -9.77
CA SER A 767 16.02 27.46 -9.72
C SER A 767 14.76 27.42 -8.86
N ILE A 768 14.33 26.24 -8.42
CA ILE A 768 13.10 26.07 -7.66
C ILE A 768 13.34 26.47 -6.20
N GLU A 769 12.52 27.41 -5.72
CA GLU A 769 12.55 27.87 -4.33
C GLU A 769 12.25 26.70 -3.36
N PRO A 770 12.98 26.57 -2.24
CA PRO A 770 12.86 25.42 -1.33
C PRO A 770 11.45 25.04 -0.85
N ASN A 771 10.57 26.00 -0.58
CA ASN A 771 9.19 25.74 -0.17
C ASN A 771 8.35 25.09 -1.28
N HIS A 772 8.71 25.31 -2.55
CA HIS A 772 8.00 24.79 -3.71
C HIS A 772 8.57 23.47 -4.25
N ARG A 773 9.79 23.06 -3.85
CA ARG A 773 10.48 21.88 -4.41
C ARG A 773 9.65 20.61 -4.31
N SER A 774 9.17 20.26 -3.13
CA SER A 774 8.37 19.05 -2.92
C SER A 774 7.10 19.03 -3.78
N ILE A 775 6.45 20.19 -3.94
CA ILE A 775 5.24 20.36 -4.74
C ILE A 775 5.56 20.18 -6.23
N VAL A 776 6.59 20.85 -6.72
CA VAL A 776 7.01 20.78 -8.13
C VAL A 776 7.46 19.37 -8.46
N TYR A 777 8.37 18.77 -7.68
CA TYR A 777 8.89 17.44 -7.95
C TYR A 777 7.78 16.39 -7.98
N CYS A 778 6.90 16.38 -6.98
CA CYS A 778 5.81 15.42 -6.92
C CYS A 778 4.83 15.61 -8.08
N THR A 779 4.51 16.85 -8.45
CA THR A 779 3.61 17.15 -9.59
C THR A 779 4.19 16.65 -10.91
N ILE A 780 5.48 16.84 -11.13
CA ILE A 780 6.16 16.42 -12.36
C ILE A 780 6.36 14.91 -12.41
N VAL A 781 6.72 14.26 -11.31
CA VAL A 781 6.81 12.79 -11.29
C VAL A 781 5.44 12.15 -11.54
N ARG A 782 4.37 12.77 -11.04
CA ARG A 782 3.00 12.25 -11.17
C ARG A 782 2.42 12.41 -12.58
N LEU A 783 2.78 13.48 -13.30
CA LEU A 783 2.20 13.84 -14.61
C LEU A 783 3.18 13.75 -15.79
N GLY A 784 4.48 13.64 -15.51
CA GLY A 784 5.57 13.60 -16.48
C GLY A 784 5.91 12.19 -16.94
N SER A 785 6.98 12.08 -17.73
CA SER A 785 7.44 10.82 -18.30
C SER A 785 8.49 10.12 -17.41
N ARG A 786 8.98 8.97 -17.87
CA ARG A 786 10.11 8.26 -17.24
C ARG A 786 11.39 9.10 -17.23
N ALA A 787 11.55 10.08 -18.12
CA ALA A 787 12.75 10.93 -18.20
C ALA A 787 12.88 11.84 -16.98
N GLU A 788 11.78 12.48 -16.54
CA GLU A 788 11.76 13.35 -15.37
C GLU A 788 11.96 12.56 -14.08
N PHE A 789 11.39 11.35 -14.00
CA PHE A 789 11.65 10.42 -12.91
C PHE A 789 13.14 10.05 -12.80
N GLN A 790 13.75 9.66 -13.92
CA GLN A 790 15.18 9.31 -13.96
C GLN A 790 16.07 10.50 -13.64
N PHE A 791 15.70 11.71 -14.08
CA PHE A 791 16.40 12.93 -13.73
C PHE A 791 16.42 13.14 -12.22
N LEU A 792 15.27 13.09 -11.56
CA LEU A 792 15.18 13.24 -10.11
C LEU A 792 15.94 12.13 -9.37
N LEU A 793 15.85 10.88 -9.81
CA LEU A 793 16.61 9.78 -9.21
C LEU A 793 18.13 10.00 -9.30
N ARG A 794 18.63 10.54 -10.42
CA ARG A 794 20.05 10.94 -10.52
C ARG A 794 20.39 12.08 -9.57
N GLN A 795 19.54 13.10 -9.49
CA GLN A 795 19.74 14.22 -8.55
C GLN A 795 19.76 13.75 -7.09
N TYR A 796 18.94 12.76 -6.74
CA TYR A 796 19.00 12.11 -5.42
C TYR A 796 20.36 11.44 -5.18
N GLN A 797 20.87 10.68 -6.15
CA GLN A 797 22.15 9.98 -6.01
C GLN A 797 23.35 10.92 -5.93
N GLU A 798 23.31 12.03 -6.67
CA GLU A 798 24.39 13.04 -6.73
C GLU A 798 24.39 14.02 -5.56
N SER A 799 23.22 14.27 -4.94
CA SER A 799 23.08 15.21 -3.85
C SER A 799 23.79 14.76 -2.57
N ASN A 800 24.47 15.69 -1.90
CA ASN A 800 24.99 15.50 -0.55
C ASN A 800 24.13 16.24 0.50
N ASP A 801 22.98 16.77 0.12
CA ASP A 801 22.04 17.43 1.03
C ASP A 801 20.94 16.45 1.49
N PRO A 802 20.88 16.09 2.78
CA PRO A 802 19.87 15.18 3.31
C PRO A 802 18.43 15.69 3.13
N GLN A 803 18.18 17.00 3.18
CA GLN A 803 16.83 17.55 3.02
C GLN A 803 16.38 17.55 1.56
N GLU A 804 17.30 17.82 0.63
CA GLU A 804 17.03 17.68 -0.80
C GLU A 804 16.73 16.21 -1.14
N LYS A 805 17.53 15.28 -0.60
CA LYS A 805 17.30 13.83 -0.75
C LYS A 805 15.92 13.40 -0.25
N ALA A 806 15.53 13.85 0.95
CA ALA A 806 14.20 13.55 1.50
C ALA A 806 13.06 14.09 0.61
N SER A 807 13.22 15.31 0.09
CA SER A 807 12.24 15.93 -0.81
C SER A 807 12.11 15.16 -2.14
N ILE A 808 13.23 14.75 -2.73
CA ILE A 808 13.24 13.95 -3.96
C ILE A 808 12.65 12.56 -3.71
N GLN A 809 13.05 11.88 -2.63
CA GLN A 809 12.53 10.55 -2.28
C GLN A 809 11.02 10.56 -2.12
N SER A 810 10.47 11.54 -1.40
CA SER A 810 9.02 11.71 -1.27
C SER A 810 8.33 12.01 -2.60
N ALA A 811 8.99 12.71 -3.52
CA ALA A 811 8.43 13.06 -4.82
C ALA A 811 8.45 11.89 -5.81
N LEU A 812 9.49 11.05 -5.80
CA LEU A 812 9.57 9.84 -6.63
C LEU A 812 8.39 8.90 -6.33
N ALA A 813 7.93 8.86 -5.08
CA ALA A 813 6.76 8.10 -4.66
C ALA A 813 5.42 8.58 -5.29
N CYS A 814 5.37 9.78 -5.87
CA CYS A 814 4.17 10.31 -6.53
C CYS A 814 3.92 9.73 -7.93
N THR A 815 4.78 8.84 -8.43
CA THR A 815 4.66 8.26 -9.78
C THR A 815 3.35 7.48 -9.95
N ARG A 816 2.79 7.53 -11.16
CA ARG A 816 1.60 6.74 -11.55
C ARG A 816 1.96 5.44 -12.27
N ASP A 817 3.23 5.26 -12.61
CA ASP A 817 3.74 4.09 -13.31
C ASP A 817 3.98 2.95 -12.31
N THR A 818 3.21 1.87 -12.45
CA THR A 818 3.25 0.71 -11.54
C THR A 818 4.57 -0.05 -11.62
N GLU A 819 5.28 -0.02 -12.75
CA GLU A 819 6.62 -0.61 -12.85
C GLU A 819 7.64 0.19 -12.04
N LEU A 820 7.55 1.53 -12.09
CA LEU A 820 8.40 2.40 -11.28
C LEU A 820 8.08 2.28 -9.79
N ILE A 821 6.82 2.07 -9.41
CA ILE A 821 6.44 1.78 -8.01
C ILE A 821 7.13 0.50 -7.52
N ARG A 822 7.05 -0.60 -8.29
CA ARG A 822 7.72 -1.86 -7.92
C ARG A 822 9.23 -1.69 -7.85
N TYR A 823 9.83 -0.99 -8.82
CA TYR A 823 11.24 -0.65 -8.78
C TYR A 823 11.62 0.13 -7.51
N LEU A 824 10.84 1.15 -7.14
CA LEU A 824 11.06 1.91 -5.92
C LEU A 824 10.98 1.03 -4.68
N LEU A 825 9.96 0.17 -4.55
CA LEU A 825 9.86 -0.76 -3.41
C LEU A 825 11.09 -1.65 -3.30
N GLU A 826 11.58 -2.18 -4.42
CA GLU A 826 12.76 -3.05 -4.47
C GLU A 826 14.07 -2.35 -4.06
N ILE A 827 14.33 -1.12 -4.53
CA ILE A 827 15.58 -0.42 -4.18
C ILE A 827 15.68 -0.03 -2.70
N HIS A 828 14.56 0.01 -1.96
CA HIS A 828 14.57 0.36 -0.54
C HIS A 828 14.95 -0.82 0.37
N VAL A 829 14.72 -2.07 -0.04
CA VAL A 829 15.07 -3.28 0.73
C VAL A 829 16.28 -4.03 0.18
N ASN A 830 16.66 -3.81 -1.07
CA ASN A 830 17.81 -4.51 -1.65
C ASN A 830 19.12 -3.84 -1.25
N SER A 831 19.72 -4.35 -0.17
CA SER A 831 21.00 -3.88 0.37
C SER A 831 22.17 -4.01 -0.62
N GLN A 832 22.09 -4.88 -1.64
CA GLN A 832 23.14 -5.01 -2.66
C GLN A 832 23.17 -3.83 -3.63
N LEU A 833 22.07 -3.11 -3.81
CA LEU A 833 22.00 -1.96 -4.71
C LEU A 833 22.61 -0.70 -4.07
N ASN A 834 22.59 -0.58 -2.74
CA ASN A 834 23.18 0.51 -1.95
C ASN A 834 22.80 1.92 -2.46
N ILE A 835 21.56 2.09 -2.95
CA ILE A 835 21.03 3.36 -3.47
C ILE A 835 20.41 4.18 -2.33
N ILE A 836 19.62 3.53 -1.47
CA ILE A 836 18.92 4.14 -0.34
C ILE A 836 19.64 3.74 0.95
N ARG A 837 19.84 4.69 1.88
CA ARG A 837 20.41 4.37 3.20
C ARG A 837 19.37 3.63 4.03
N ARG A 838 19.82 2.77 4.94
CA ARG A 838 18.94 1.97 5.81
C ARG A 838 17.93 2.83 6.59
N GLN A 839 18.38 3.95 7.16
CA GLN A 839 17.53 4.91 7.88
C GLN A 839 16.42 5.56 7.02
N ASP A 840 16.55 5.53 5.68
CA ASP A 840 15.61 6.14 4.74
C ASP A 840 14.63 5.10 4.16
N THR A 841 14.89 3.80 4.37
CA THR A 841 14.10 2.66 3.84
C THR A 841 12.62 2.75 4.22
N LEU A 842 12.30 2.76 5.52
CA LEU A 842 10.90 2.78 5.96
C LEU A 842 10.17 4.06 5.53
N ALA A 843 10.82 5.22 5.65
CA ALA A 843 10.24 6.49 5.26
C ALA A 843 9.90 6.52 3.75
N GLY A 844 10.75 5.93 2.91
CA GLY A 844 10.52 5.81 1.47
C GLY A 844 9.39 4.84 1.14
N ILE A 845 9.36 3.66 1.76
CA ILE A 845 8.25 2.69 1.56
C ILE A 845 6.92 3.30 2.01
N ARG A 846 6.88 3.98 3.16
CA ARG A 846 5.69 4.70 3.63
C ARG A 846 5.22 5.76 2.62
N ALA A 847 6.14 6.56 2.08
CA ALA A 847 5.81 7.55 1.05
C ALA A 847 5.18 6.90 -0.20
N ILE A 848 5.71 5.75 -0.63
CA ILE A 848 5.14 4.96 -1.73
C ILE A 848 3.74 4.46 -1.37
N CYS A 849 3.53 3.91 -0.17
CA CYS A 849 2.25 3.32 0.22
C CYS A 849 1.14 4.34 0.51
N ARG A 850 1.49 5.61 0.74
CA ARG A 850 0.55 6.74 0.76
C ARG A 850 0.02 7.11 -0.62
N ASN A 851 0.67 6.67 -1.71
CA ASN A 851 0.13 6.80 -3.05
C ASN A 851 -0.98 5.77 -3.28
N PHE A 852 -2.20 6.22 -3.58
CA PHE A 852 -3.35 5.33 -3.78
C PHE A 852 -3.18 4.37 -4.96
N ILE A 853 -2.41 4.75 -5.98
CA ILE A 853 -2.10 3.88 -7.13
C ILE A 853 -1.27 2.66 -6.68
N ALA A 854 -0.43 2.86 -5.65
CA ALA A 854 0.47 1.85 -5.11
C ALA A 854 -0.21 0.89 -4.12
N GLU A 855 -1.49 1.07 -3.76
CA GLU A 855 -2.17 0.29 -2.72
C GLU A 855 -1.97 -1.23 -2.87
N THR A 856 -2.26 -1.77 -4.07
CA THR A 856 -2.10 -3.21 -4.36
C THR A 856 -0.65 -3.67 -4.30
N GLU A 857 0.26 -2.86 -4.86
CA GLU A 857 1.68 -3.21 -4.94
C GLU A 857 2.34 -3.19 -3.56
N CYS A 858 2.01 -2.18 -2.74
CA CYS A 858 2.44 -2.08 -1.36
C CYS A 858 1.94 -3.24 -0.51
N TRP A 859 0.65 -3.57 -0.59
CA TRP A 859 0.10 -4.68 0.19
C TRP A 859 0.71 -6.03 -0.22
N THR A 860 0.91 -6.25 -1.52
CA THR A 860 1.57 -7.46 -2.02
C THR A 860 3.04 -7.53 -1.58
N PHE A 861 3.75 -6.41 -1.67
CA PHE A 861 5.15 -6.30 -1.28
C PHE A 861 5.35 -6.55 0.23
N VAL A 862 4.57 -5.89 1.09
CA VAL A 862 4.68 -6.05 2.54
C VAL A 862 4.36 -7.48 2.97
N ARG A 863 3.33 -8.11 2.40
CA ARG A 863 3.03 -9.52 2.70
C ARG A 863 4.12 -10.48 2.26
N SER A 864 4.59 -10.34 1.01
CA SER A 864 5.61 -11.23 0.44
C SER A 864 6.97 -11.11 1.15
N ARG A 865 7.28 -9.94 1.73
CA ARG A 865 8.53 -9.67 2.44
C ARG A 865 8.37 -9.48 3.94
N TRP A 866 7.23 -9.86 4.51
CA TRP A 866 6.91 -9.59 5.91
C TRP A 866 8.04 -9.99 6.85
N ARG A 867 8.56 -11.21 6.71
CA ARG A 867 9.64 -11.72 7.57
C ARG A 867 10.92 -10.92 7.47
N GLN A 868 11.27 -10.47 6.27
CA GLN A 868 12.44 -9.62 6.07
C GLN A 868 12.21 -8.28 6.78
N LEU A 869 11.10 -7.61 6.48
CA LEU A 869 10.78 -6.29 7.02
C LEU A 869 10.62 -6.33 8.55
N PHE A 870 9.93 -7.32 9.09
CA PHE A 870 9.73 -7.48 10.53
C PHE A 870 11.04 -7.82 11.25
N LYS A 871 11.92 -8.65 10.66
CA LYS A 871 13.23 -8.93 11.25
C LYS A 871 14.13 -7.69 11.26
N GLU A 872 14.10 -6.90 10.18
CA GLU A 872 14.96 -5.73 10.02
C GLU A 872 14.45 -4.48 10.76
N PHE A 873 13.13 -4.36 10.91
CA PHE A 873 12.46 -3.14 11.36
C PHE A 873 11.31 -3.36 12.35
N GLY A 874 10.96 -4.60 12.73
CA GLY A 874 9.78 -4.89 13.55
C GLY A 874 9.80 -4.28 14.95
N GLY A 875 10.98 -3.96 15.49
CA GLY A 875 11.14 -3.20 16.73
C GLY A 875 11.08 -1.67 16.56
N SER A 876 10.97 -1.16 15.33
CA SER A 876 10.92 0.27 15.03
C SER A 876 9.49 0.80 15.06
N LEU A 877 9.29 1.97 15.68
CA LEU A 877 8.01 2.71 15.68
C LEU A 877 7.48 2.97 14.27
N SER A 878 8.39 3.21 13.33
CA SER A 878 8.05 3.47 11.92
C SER A 878 7.49 2.25 11.19
N PHE A 879 7.62 1.04 11.76
CA PHE A 879 7.09 -0.19 11.16
C PHE A 879 5.58 -0.32 11.36
N VAL A 880 5.07 -0.02 12.55
CA VAL A 880 3.62 -0.01 12.84
C VAL A 880 2.91 0.99 11.92
N ASP A 881 3.50 2.16 11.82
CA ASP A 881 3.10 3.22 10.91
C ASP A 881 3.08 2.80 9.44
N LEU A 882 4.05 2.00 8.99
CA LEU A 882 4.04 1.42 7.64
C LEU A 882 2.78 0.57 7.44
N ILE A 883 2.41 -0.25 8.42
CA ILE A 883 1.20 -1.07 8.32
C ILE A 883 -0.05 -0.20 8.34
N LYS A 884 -0.05 0.89 9.12
CA LYS A 884 -1.12 1.90 9.07
C LYS A 884 -1.24 2.53 7.67
N ASP A 885 -0.13 2.95 7.05
CA ASP A 885 -0.09 3.57 5.72
C ASP A 885 -0.53 2.59 4.61
N VAL A 886 -0.13 1.31 4.69
CA VAL A 886 -0.49 0.26 3.72
C VAL A 886 -1.98 -0.09 3.78
N THR A 887 -2.56 -0.12 4.97
CA THR A 887 -3.97 -0.49 5.21
C THR A 887 -4.92 0.72 5.27
N ALA A 888 -4.41 1.95 5.07
CA ALA A 888 -5.19 3.18 5.27
C ALA A 888 -6.50 3.24 4.47
N ARG A 889 -6.52 2.62 3.29
CA ARG A 889 -7.67 2.62 2.34
C ARG A 889 -8.53 1.36 2.43
N PHE A 890 -8.23 0.43 3.34
CA PHE A 890 -9.01 -0.79 3.47
C PHE A 890 -10.38 -0.44 4.08
N ASN A 891 -11.44 -0.77 3.33
CA ASN A 891 -12.81 -0.38 3.64
C ASN A 891 -13.87 -1.36 3.06
N THR A 892 -13.45 -2.59 2.76
CA THR A 892 -14.34 -3.66 2.29
C THR A 892 -14.21 -4.89 3.18
N GLU A 893 -15.28 -5.68 3.29
CA GLU A 893 -15.27 -6.96 4.03
C GLU A 893 -14.19 -7.91 3.51
N GLN A 894 -13.94 -7.93 2.20
CA GLN A 894 -12.87 -8.77 1.62
C GLN A 894 -11.48 -8.37 2.12
N GLN A 895 -11.19 -7.07 2.21
CA GLN A 895 -9.88 -6.59 2.70
C GLN A 895 -9.74 -6.83 4.20
N LEU A 896 -10.83 -6.72 4.96
CA LEU A 896 -10.86 -7.04 6.38
C LEU A 896 -10.51 -8.53 6.61
N ASP A 897 -11.23 -9.43 5.94
CA ASP A 897 -10.99 -10.88 5.98
C ASP A 897 -9.55 -11.24 5.58
N GLU A 898 -9.04 -10.61 4.52
CA GLU A 898 -7.68 -10.84 4.02
C GLU A 898 -6.62 -10.40 5.04
N PHE A 899 -6.83 -9.25 5.68
CA PHE A 899 -5.93 -8.73 6.71
C PHE A 899 -6.00 -9.55 8.00
N GLU A 900 -7.19 -9.95 8.46
CA GLU A 900 -7.37 -10.80 9.64
C GLU A 900 -6.68 -12.16 9.45
N ARG A 901 -6.87 -12.83 8.31
CA ARG A 901 -6.18 -14.10 8.01
C ARG A 901 -4.67 -13.93 7.92
N PHE A 902 -4.19 -12.86 7.29
CA PHE A 902 -2.76 -12.57 7.23
C PHE A 902 -2.20 -12.35 8.64
N PHE A 903 -2.90 -11.60 9.48
CA PHE A 903 -2.50 -11.34 10.86
C PHE A 903 -2.42 -12.63 11.68
N GLU A 904 -3.47 -13.46 11.65
CA GLU A 904 -3.52 -14.75 12.35
C GLU A 904 -2.39 -15.71 11.92
N GLN A 905 -1.95 -15.65 10.66
CA GLN A 905 -0.92 -16.53 10.12
C GLN A 905 0.52 -16.05 10.37
N THR A 906 0.72 -14.76 10.67
CA THR A 906 2.05 -14.13 10.56
C THR A 906 2.55 -13.48 11.84
N ILE A 907 1.68 -13.22 12.82
CA ILE A 907 2.02 -12.53 14.07
C ILE A 907 1.51 -13.34 15.26
N ASP A 908 2.30 -13.40 16.34
CA ASP A 908 1.83 -13.97 17.60
C ASP A 908 0.60 -13.19 18.08
N THR A 909 -0.45 -13.93 18.46
CA THR A 909 -1.86 -13.49 18.56
C THR A 909 -2.15 -12.30 19.50
N ASN A 910 -1.16 -11.72 20.18
CA ASN A 910 -1.30 -10.72 21.24
C ASN A 910 -0.83 -9.29 20.91
N ALA A 911 -0.40 -9.00 19.68
CA ALA A 911 0.08 -7.66 19.32
C ALA A 911 -1.07 -6.61 19.29
N VAL A 912 -1.03 -5.69 20.24
CA VAL A 912 -2.06 -4.67 20.53
C VAL A 912 -2.36 -3.78 19.32
N GLU A 913 -1.30 -3.29 18.68
CA GLU A 913 -1.37 -2.31 17.60
C GLU A 913 -2.09 -2.84 16.35
N PHE A 914 -1.94 -4.13 16.06
CA PHE A 914 -2.57 -4.75 14.90
C PHE A 914 -4.08 -4.98 15.09
N ARG A 915 -4.52 -5.22 16.33
CA ARG A 915 -5.95 -5.26 16.66
C ARG A 915 -6.61 -3.90 16.48
N ALA A 916 -5.90 -2.81 16.82
CA ALA A 916 -6.36 -1.45 16.53
C ALA A 916 -6.56 -1.21 15.02
N ILE A 917 -5.66 -1.77 14.18
CA ILE A 917 -5.78 -1.68 12.72
C ILE A 917 -7.02 -2.45 12.22
N ILE A 918 -7.29 -3.65 12.74
CA ILE A 918 -8.49 -4.44 12.39
C ILE A 918 -9.77 -3.65 12.72
N GLU A 919 -9.87 -3.07 13.92
CA GLU A 919 -11.04 -2.26 14.30
C GLU A 919 -11.19 -1.02 13.41
N ARG A 920 -10.08 -0.38 13.02
CA ARG A 920 -10.11 0.74 12.07
C ARG A 920 -10.64 0.31 10.70
N ILE A 921 -10.18 -0.81 10.16
CA ILE A 921 -10.66 -1.34 8.88
C ILE A 921 -12.16 -1.64 8.97
N ARG A 922 -12.60 -2.28 10.05
CA ARG A 922 -14.02 -2.56 10.29
C ARG A 922 -14.86 -1.28 10.38
N ALA A 923 -14.38 -0.26 11.10
CA ALA A 923 -15.04 1.04 11.18
C ALA A 923 -15.12 1.73 9.82
N ASN A 924 -14.07 1.65 9.00
CA ASN A 924 -14.06 2.17 7.64
C ASN A 924 -15.10 1.47 6.74
N THR A 925 -15.20 0.14 6.82
CA THR A 925 -16.20 -0.64 6.07
C THR A 925 -17.61 -0.22 6.45
N GLN A 926 -17.92 -0.14 7.75
CA GLN A 926 -19.24 0.31 8.24
C GLN A 926 -19.56 1.75 7.86
N TRP A 927 -18.56 2.64 7.88
CA TRP A 927 -18.74 4.02 7.45
C TRP A 927 -19.04 4.09 5.96
N MET A 928 -18.33 3.32 5.12
CA MET A 928 -18.55 3.30 3.68
C MET A 928 -19.96 2.83 3.29
N GLU A 929 -20.51 1.82 3.98
CA GLU A 929 -21.88 1.35 3.74
C GLU A 929 -22.92 2.46 3.91
N LYS A 930 -22.74 3.33 4.91
CA LYS A 930 -23.68 4.40 5.25
C LYS A 930 -23.40 5.72 4.52
N ALA A 931 -22.14 6.07 4.36
CA ALA A 931 -21.72 7.36 3.82
C ALA A 931 -21.76 7.40 2.29
N LYS A 932 -21.42 6.30 1.61
CA LYS A 932 -21.32 6.27 0.13
C LYS A 932 -22.61 6.72 -0.57
N PRO A 933 -23.82 6.24 -0.20
CA PRO A 933 -25.06 6.72 -0.84
C PRO A 933 -25.30 8.21 -0.62
N ASN A 934 -25.07 8.70 0.60
CA ASN A 934 -25.26 10.12 0.96
C ASN A 934 -24.28 11.03 0.21
N LEU A 935 -23.02 10.59 0.05
CA LEU A 935 -22.01 11.29 -0.73
C LEU A 935 -22.39 11.34 -2.20
N ALA A 936 -22.78 10.20 -2.78
CA ALA A 936 -23.20 10.13 -4.17
C ALA A 936 -24.42 11.03 -4.44
N GLU A 937 -25.44 11.02 -3.57
CA GLU A 937 -26.60 11.90 -3.68
C GLU A 937 -26.20 13.38 -3.58
N TRP A 938 -25.35 13.74 -2.61
CA TRP A 938 -24.91 15.11 -2.43
C TRP A 938 -24.12 15.63 -3.64
N PHE A 939 -23.19 14.84 -4.18
CA PHE A 939 -22.43 15.21 -5.38
C PHE A 939 -23.30 15.20 -6.64
N MET A 940 -24.21 14.25 -6.82
CA MET A 940 -25.14 14.21 -7.96
C MET A 940 -26.02 15.45 -8.02
N ASN A 941 -26.52 15.93 -6.88
CA ASN A 941 -27.30 17.17 -6.80
C ASN A 941 -26.49 18.43 -7.13
N ARG A 942 -25.15 18.32 -7.21
CA ARG A 942 -24.22 19.42 -7.48
C ARG A 942 -23.58 19.36 -8.88
N THR A 943 -23.34 18.18 -9.46
CA THR A 943 -22.54 18.07 -10.70
C THR A 943 -23.27 18.48 -11.97
N VAL A 944 -22.51 19.19 -12.83
CA VAL A 944 -22.74 19.36 -14.27
C VAL A 944 -23.10 18.01 -14.90
N THR A 945 -24.24 17.95 -15.58
CA THR A 945 -24.83 16.72 -16.11
C THR A 945 -23.96 16.11 -17.22
N ILE A 946 -23.33 14.97 -16.93
CA ILE A 946 -22.66 14.09 -17.91
C ILE A 946 -23.63 13.27 -18.77
N ARG A 947 -24.92 13.28 -18.42
CA ARG A 947 -25.98 12.68 -19.25
C ARG A 947 -26.54 13.69 -20.24
N LEU A 948 -26.88 13.22 -21.42
CA LEU A 948 -27.68 14.00 -22.34
C LEU A 948 -29.07 14.22 -21.74
N PRO A 949 -29.62 15.44 -21.82
CA PRO A 949 -31.02 15.66 -21.46
C PRO A 949 -31.92 14.91 -22.45
N PHE A 950 -33.09 14.49 -22.00
CA PHE A 950 -34.12 13.86 -22.85
C PHE A 950 -34.83 14.86 -23.78
N ASP A 951 -34.20 16.00 -24.09
CA ASP A 951 -34.74 17.03 -24.99
C ASP A 951 -34.73 16.54 -26.44
N TRP A 952 -33.81 15.62 -26.78
CA TRP A 952 -33.66 15.03 -28.12
C TRP A 952 -33.64 13.51 -28.02
N ILE A 953 -34.43 12.85 -28.86
CA ILE A 953 -34.51 11.37 -28.90
C ILE A 953 -34.17 10.90 -30.31
N PRO A 954 -33.13 10.07 -30.51
CA PRO A 954 -32.80 9.54 -31.82
C PRO A 954 -33.79 8.44 -32.22
N SER A 955 -34.17 8.39 -33.49
CA SER A 955 -35.03 7.33 -34.05
C SER A 955 -34.29 6.46 -35.06
N GLN A 956 -33.42 7.07 -35.88
CA GLN A 956 -32.71 6.39 -36.96
C GLN A 956 -31.33 7.02 -37.21
N TYR A 957 -30.34 6.19 -37.51
CA TYR A 957 -29.00 6.56 -37.94
C TYR A 957 -28.71 5.98 -39.32
N GLU A 958 -28.07 6.79 -40.17
CA GLU A 958 -27.38 6.37 -41.38
C GLU A 958 -25.89 6.65 -41.19
N LEU A 959 -25.09 5.58 -41.14
CA LEU A 959 -23.66 5.60 -40.90
C LEU A 959 -22.92 5.15 -42.15
N ASN A 960 -22.09 6.04 -42.70
CA ASN A 960 -21.25 5.76 -43.86
C ASN A 960 -19.78 5.89 -43.45
N PHE A 961 -19.02 4.80 -43.55
CA PHE A 961 -17.60 4.77 -43.21
C PHE A 961 -16.75 4.56 -44.46
N ASP A 962 -15.82 5.47 -44.74
CA ASP A 962 -14.77 5.33 -45.75
C ASP A 962 -13.47 4.92 -45.05
N VAL A 963 -13.08 3.65 -45.22
CA VAL A 963 -11.92 3.04 -44.57
C VAL A 963 -10.78 2.89 -45.56
N ARG A 964 -9.62 3.51 -45.28
CA ARG A 964 -8.45 3.54 -46.16
C ARG A 964 -7.37 2.51 -45.80
N LEU A 965 -7.80 1.36 -45.29
CA LEU A 965 -6.90 0.27 -44.89
C LEU A 965 -6.78 -0.78 -46.01
N ARG A 966 -5.65 -1.47 -46.10
CA ARG A 966 -5.44 -2.69 -46.91
C ARG A 966 -5.02 -3.85 -46.03
N THR A 967 -5.33 -5.09 -46.44
CA THR A 967 -4.92 -6.27 -45.67
C THR A 967 -3.40 -6.41 -45.64
N THR A 968 -2.70 -6.10 -46.74
CA THR A 968 -1.23 -6.16 -46.79
C THR A 968 -0.66 -4.90 -47.45
N TYR A 969 0.56 -4.51 -47.02
CA TYR A 969 1.33 -3.41 -47.61
C TYR A 969 2.70 -3.91 -48.07
N PRO A 970 3.26 -3.40 -49.18
CA PRO A 970 4.59 -3.78 -49.64
C PRO A 970 5.65 -3.57 -48.54
N ASN A 971 6.53 -4.55 -48.34
CA ASN A 971 7.61 -4.54 -47.34
C ASN A 971 7.15 -4.34 -45.88
N ASN A 972 5.91 -4.72 -45.54
CA ASN A 972 5.33 -4.50 -44.20
C ASN A 972 5.39 -3.02 -43.75
N ALA A 973 5.21 -2.08 -44.69
CA ALA A 973 5.08 -0.66 -44.34
C ALA A 973 3.90 -0.43 -43.37
N GLU A 974 4.01 0.60 -42.52
CA GLU A 974 2.92 0.95 -41.61
C GLU A 974 1.64 1.30 -42.40
N PRO A 975 0.48 0.75 -41.99
CA PRO A 975 -0.79 0.97 -42.67
C PRO A 975 -1.34 2.38 -42.48
N ASP A 976 -2.15 2.84 -43.45
CA ASP A 976 -2.96 4.04 -43.30
C ASP A 976 -4.15 3.73 -42.37
N THR A 977 -4.13 4.34 -41.19
CA THR A 977 -5.14 4.11 -40.14
C THR A 977 -6.26 5.14 -40.17
N LEU A 978 -6.27 6.09 -41.10
CA LEU A 978 -7.31 7.10 -41.17
C LEU A 978 -8.60 6.53 -41.78
N PHE A 979 -9.73 6.89 -41.17
CA PHE A 979 -11.04 6.69 -41.78
C PHE A 979 -11.88 7.96 -41.69
N MET A 980 -12.76 8.13 -42.68
CA MET A 980 -13.74 9.22 -42.71
C MET A 980 -15.12 8.66 -42.42
N GLY A 981 -15.89 9.37 -41.60
CA GLY A 981 -17.25 9.01 -41.29
C GLY A 981 -18.23 10.11 -41.65
N HIS A 982 -19.37 9.72 -42.21
CA HIS A 982 -20.55 10.57 -42.37
C HIS A 982 -21.68 9.96 -41.55
N THR A 983 -22.18 10.73 -40.59
CA THR A 983 -23.28 10.34 -39.70
C THR A 983 -24.48 11.23 -39.94
N ARG A 984 -25.61 10.63 -40.28
CA ARG A 984 -26.91 11.28 -40.39
C ARG A 984 -27.88 10.68 -39.37
N ILE A 985 -28.47 11.50 -38.51
CA ILE A 985 -29.34 11.08 -37.41
C ILE A 985 -30.69 11.78 -37.56
N ILE A 986 -31.77 11.01 -37.57
CA ILE A 986 -33.11 11.53 -37.39
C ILE A 986 -33.38 11.61 -35.88
N VAL A 987 -33.61 12.82 -35.38
CA VAL A 987 -33.80 13.12 -33.96
C VAL A 987 -35.12 13.86 -33.76
N ARG A 988 -35.89 13.45 -32.75
CA ARG A 988 -37.16 14.10 -32.38
C ARG A 988 -36.93 15.06 -31.22
N CYS A 989 -37.34 16.32 -31.37
CA CYS A 989 -37.31 17.31 -30.27
C CYS A 989 -38.45 16.99 -29.30
N ASN A 990 -38.13 16.40 -28.16
CA ASN A 990 -39.09 16.04 -27.11
C ASN A 990 -39.43 17.23 -26.19
N ARG A 991 -38.52 18.21 -26.08
CA ARG A 991 -38.75 19.45 -25.32
C ARG A 991 -38.17 20.65 -26.08
N SER A 992 -38.95 21.72 -26.21
CA SER A 992 -38.49 22.94 -26.88
C SER A 992 -37.23 23.51 -26.21
N THR A 993 -36.13 23.51 -26.96
CA THR A 993 -34.80 23.97 -26.53
C THR A 993 -34.09 24.70 -27.66
N ASN A 994 -33.14 25.57 -27.32
CA ASN A 994 -32.23 26.25 -28.25
C ASN A 994 -30.83 25.61 -28.29
N GLU A 995 -30.67 24.42 -27.71
CA GLU A 995 -29.41 23.68 -27.69
C GLU A 995 -29.61 22.23 -28.18
N PHE A 996 -28.68 21.76 -28.99
CA PHE A 996 -28.56 20.34 -29.35
C PHE A 996 -27.28 19.78 -28.73
N ARG A 997 -27.39 18.64 -28.04
CA ARG A 997 -26.27 18.01 -27.32
C ARG A 997 -26.09 16.57 -27.77
N ILE A 998 -24.85 16.16 -28.03
CA ILE A 998 -24.51 14.81 -28.46
C ILE A 998 -23.12 14.40 -27.96
N HIS A 999 -22.86 13.11 -27.74
CA HIS A 999 -21.54 12.66 -27.31
C HIS A 999 -20.55 12.56 -28.47
N MET A 1000 -19.30 12.97 -28.24
CA MET A 1000 -18.17 12.71 -29.14
C MET A 1000 -16.83 12.73 -28.38
N LYS A 1001 -15.90 11.89 -28.81
CA LYS A 1001 -14.54 11.80 -28.25
C LYS A 1001 -13.52 11.57 -29.35
N GLN A 1002 -12.48 12.39 -29.42
CA GLN A 1002 -11.36 12.22 -30.38
C GLN A 1002 -11.79 12.15 -31.86
N LEU A 1003 -12.85 12.88 -32.22
CA LEU A 1003 -13.32 13.01 -33.59
C LEU A 1003 -13.04 14.43 -34.09
N GLN A 1004 -12.42 14.58 -35.26
CA GLN A 1004 -12.22 15.88 -35.90
C GLN A 1004 -13.38 16.17 -36.83
N MET A 1005 -14.24 17.14 -36.46
CA MET A 1005 -15.43 17.52 -37.23
C MET A 1005 -15.08 18.41 -38.43
N SER A 1006 -15.45 17.98 -39.63
CA SER A 1006 -15.36 18.76 -40.87
C SER A 1006 -16.64 19.52 -41.16
N SER A 1007 -17.80 18.94 -40.84
CA SER A 1007 -19.11 19.59 -40.98
C SER A 1007 -20.06 19.16 -39.86
N VAL A 1008 -20.90 20.09 -39.39
CA VAL A 1008 -21.94 19.84 -38.38
C VAL A 1008 -23.16 20.67 -38.74
N THR A 1009 -24.28 20.00 -39.04
CA THR A 1009 -25.53 20.66 -39.42
C THR A 1009 -26.74 20.03 -38.73
N LEU A 1010 -27.75 20.85 -38.44
CA LEU A 1010 -29.06 20.41 -37.97
C LEU A 1010 -30.14 21.08 -38.82
N LYS A 1011 -31.01 20.29 -39.45
CA LYS A 1011 -32.07 20.76 -40.34
C LYS A 1011 -33.44 20.35 -39.81
N HIS A 1012 -34.47 21.16 -40.06
CA HIS A 1012 -35.86 20.82 -39.74
C HIS A 1012 -36.52 20.15 -40.95
N GLY A 1013 -36.85 18.85 -40.85
CA GLY A 1013 -37.27 18.06 -42.00
C GLY A 1013 -36.27 18.14 -43.17
N ASP A 1014 -36.77 18.20 -44.42
CA ASP A 1014 -35.96 18.33 -45.65
C ASP A 1014 -35.60 19.79 -46.02
N THR A 1015 -35.72 20.74 -45.07
CA THR A 1015 -35.35 22.13 -45.35
C THR A 1015 -33.84 22.31 -45.52
N SER A 1016 -33.42 23.22 -46.40
CA SER A 1016 -32.00 23.45 -46.71
C SER A 1016 -31.25 24.29 -45.67
N SER A 1017 -31.94 24.86 -44.69
CA SER A 1017 -31.37 25.83 -43.73
C SER A 1017 -30.78 25.13 -42.50
N ASN A 1018 -29.46 25.29 -42.29
CA ASN A 1018 -28.81 24.86 -41.05
C ASN A 1018 -29.28 25.74 -39.87
N LEU A 1019 -29.76 25.11 -38.82
CA LEU A 1019 -30.21 25.74 -37.59
C LEU A 1019 -29.06 26.02 -36.62
N ILE A 1020 -27.89 25.42 -36.78
CA ILE A 1020 -26.76 25.62 -35.88
C ILE A 1020 -26.10 26.99 -36.15
N ILE A 1021 -25.94 27.81 -35.10
CA ILE A 1021 -25.18 29.08 -35.13
C ILE A 1021 -23.70 28.82 -34.91
N ASP A 1022 -23.40 28.13 -33.81
CA ASP A 1022 -22.06 27.75 -33.37
C ASP A 1022 -22.15 26.41 -32.64
N TRP A 1023 -21.00 25.78 -32.43
CA TRP A 1023 -20.88 24.60 -31.60
C TRP A 1023 -19.60 24.65 -30.79
N THR A 1024 -19.60 23.98 -29.65
CA THR A 1024 -18.46 23.90 -28.74
C THR A 1024 -18.38 22.49 -28.18
N TRP A 1025 -17.20 21.92 -28.20
CA TRP A 1025 -16.93 20.62 -27.58
C TRP A 1025 -16.36 20.82 -26.18
N ILE A 1026 -16.97 20.18 -25.18
CA ILE A 1026 -16.52 20.21 -23.79
C ILE A 1026 -15.79 18.90 -23.52
N SER A 1027 -14.47 18.98 -23.34
CA SER A 1027 -13.61 17.80 -23.20
C SER A 1027 -13.90 17.00 -21.93
N GLN A 1028 -14.28 17.65 -20.83
CA GLN A 1028 -14.55 16.98 -19.55
C GLN A 1028 -15.83 16.13 -19.58
N SER A 1029 -16.87 16.57 -20.30
CA SER A 1029 -18.14 15.84 -20.39
C SER A 1029 -18.26 15.03 -21.69
N GLU A 1030 -17.30 15.17 -22.62
CA GLU A 1030 -17.32 14.55 -23.95
C GLU A 1030 -18.61 14.87 -24.75
N ILE A 1031 -19.16 16.06 -24.53
CA ILE A 1031 -20.40 16.52 -25.17
C ILE A 1031 -20.08 17.64 -26.15
N LEU A 1032 -20.58 17.49 -27.37
CA LEU A 1032 -20.72 18.57 -28.34
C LEU A 1032 -22.02 19.32 -28.07
N ILE A 1033 -21.93 20.62 -27.79
CA ILE A 1033 -23.08 21.51 -27.62
C ILE A 1033 -23.19 22.41 -28.85
N CYS A 1034 -24.30 22.33 -29.56
CA CYS A 1034 -24.63 23.17 -30.71
C CYS A 1034 -25.71 24.18 -30.30
N ARG A 1035 -25.48 25.48 -30.49
CA ARG A 1035 -26.54 26.49 -30.27
C ARG A 1035 -27.38 26.67 -31.52
N LEU A 1036 -28.68 26.75 -31.35
CA LEU A 1036 -29.65 26.83 -32.44
C LEU A 1036 -30.12 28.27 -32.67
N ARG A 1037 -30.34 28.63 -33.94
CA ARG A 1037 -30.83 29.94 -34.41
C ARG A 1037 -32.23 30.25 -33.90
N GLU A 1038 -33.02 29.22 -33.72
CA GLU A 1038 -34.37 29.26 -33.15
C GLU A 1038 -34.60 28.02 -32.28
N ARG A 1039 -35.61 28.07 -31.41
CA ARG A 1039 -35.95 26.93 -30.55
C ARG A 1039 -36.57 25.81 -31.38
N CYS A 1040 -36.25 24.56 -31.07
CA CYS A 1040 -36.92 23.43 -31.70
C CYS A 1040 -38.40 23.35 -31.31
N ALA A 1041 -39.23 22.95 -32.27
CA ALA A 1041 -40.63 22.66 -32.10
C ALA A 1041 -40.78 21.28 -31.43
N THR A 1042 -41.56 21.24 -30.35
CA THR A 1042 -41.78 20.01 -29.60
C THR A 1042 -42.57 19.00 -30.43
N ASN A 1043 -42.17 17.73 -30.39
CA ASN A 1043 -42.72 16.61 -31.16
C ASN A 1043 -42.54 16.73 -32.68
N GLU A 1044 -41.50 17.43 -33.14
CA GLU A 1044 -41.10 17.44 -34.56
C GLU A 1044 -39.74 16.80 -34.76
N ASP A 1045 -39.52 16.29 -35.98
CA ASP A 1045 -38.31 15.55 -36.34
C ASP A 1045 -37.31 16.48 -37.07
N TYR A 1046 -36.04 16.30 -36.72
CA TYR A 1046 -34.90 17.06 -37.22
C TYR A 1046 -33.84 16.09 -37.74
N VAL A 1047 -33.01 16.55 -38.66
CA VAL A 1047 -31.93 15.78 -39.26
C VAL A 1047 -30.60 16.39 -38.84
N PHE A 1048 -29.84 15.66 -38.03
CA PHE A 1048 -28.47 16.01 -37.65
C PHE A 1048 -27.49 15.32 -38.58
N GLU A 1049 -26.66 16.07 -39.28
CA GLU A 1049 -25.67 15.55 -40.24
C GLU A 1049 -24.27 16.06 -39.90
N THR A 1050 -23.30 15.15 -39.89
CA THR A 1050 -21.90 15.47 -39.62
C THR A 1050 -20.93 14.61 -40.42
N GLU A 1051 -19.85 15.23 -40.87
CA GLU A 1051 -18.68 14.58 -41.45
C GLU A 1051 -17.49 14.76 -40.52
N TYR A 1052 -16.74 13.70 -40.30
CA TYR A 1052 -15.58 13.71 -39.41
C TYR A 1052 -14.48 12.79 -39.91
N THR A 1053 -13.27 13.00 -39.40
CA THR A 1053 -12.10 12.16 -39.65
C THR A 1053 -11.46 11.78 -38.34
N THR A 1054 -10.98 10.54 -38.24
CA THR A 1054 -10.23 10.04 -37.09
C THR A 1054 -9.38 8.83 -37.49
N GLU A 1055 -8.59 8.32 -36.56
CA GLU A 1055 -7.72 7.16 -36.77
C GLU A 1055 -8.30 5.90 -36.11
N LEU A 1056 -7.97 4.74 -36.68
CA LEU A 1056 -8.20 3.45 -36.05
C LEU A 1056 -7.43 3.37 -34.73
N SER A 1057 -8.14 3.02 -33.66
CA SER A 1057 -7.57 2.83 -32.33
C SER A 1057 -6.52 1.71 -32.32
N ARG A 1058 -5.50 1.86 -31.46
CA ARG A 1058 -4.51 0.81 -31.16
C ARG A 1058 -4.83 0.05 -29.86
N ASP A 1059 -5.80 0.52 -29.09
CA ASP A 1059 -6.10 0.04 -27.73
C ASP A 1059 -7.17 -1.06 -27.68
N MET A 1060 -7.43 -1.75 -28.81
CA MET A 1060 -8.44 -2.82 -28.93
C MET A 1060 -9.86 -2.42 -28.47
N ALA A 1061 -10.19 -1.12 -28.60
CA ALA A 1061 -11.47 -0.52 -28.23
C ALA A 1061 -11.90 0.53 -29.27
N GLY A 1062 -13.19 0.71 -29.47
CA GLY A 1062 -13.74 1.56 -30.52
C GLY A 1062 -13.62 0.89 -31.88
N PHE A 1063 -13.28 1.64 -32.92
CA PHE A 1063 -12.93 1.08 -34.22
C PHE A 1063 -11.41 1.00 -34.31
N TYR A 1064 -10.87 -0.23 -34.29
CA TYR A 1064 -9.47 -0.49 -33.99
C TYR A 1064 -8.79 -1.37 -35.05
N LEU A 1065 -7.47 -1.28 -35.10
CA LEU A 1065 -6.60 -2.07 -35.95
C LEU A 1065 -6.10 -3.32 -35.19
N SER A 1066 -6.30 -4.51 -35.77
CA SER A 1066 -5.68 -5.78 -35.32
C SER A 1066 -4.81 -6.35 -36.42
N ARG A 1067 -3.83 -7.20 -36.07
CA ARG A 1067 -2.88 -7.76 -37.03
C ARG A 1067 -2.63 -9.25 -36.77
N TYR A 1068 -2.35 -10.00 -37.83
CA TYR A 1068 -1.79 -11.35 -37.70
C TYR A 1068 -0.74 -11.61 -38.77
N ASN A 1069 0.14 -12.58 -38.53
CA ASN A 1069 1.28 -12.86 -39.37
C ASN A 1069 1.13 -14.22 -40.06
N ILE A 1070 1.38 -14.26 -41.37
CA ILE A 1070 1.48 -15.49 -42.15
C ILE A 1070 2.94 -15.66 -42.59
N SER A 1071 3.55 -16.81 -42.29
CA SER A 1071 4.88 -17.15 -42.78
C SER A 1071 4.81 -17.74 -44.18
N ASN A 1072 5.52 -17.16 -45.15
CA ASN A 1072 5.67 -17.76 -46.46
C ASN A 1072 6.63 -18.96 -46.38
N THR A 1073 6.07 -20.17 -46.54
CA THR A 1073 6.80 -21.45 -46.42
C THR A 1073 7.89 -21.65 -47.49
N SER A 1074 7.91 -20.83 -48.55
CA SER A 1074 8.87 -20.94 -49.65
C SER A 1074 10.02 -19.92 -49.62
N THR A 1075 9.87 -18.79 -48.93
CA THR A 1075 10.92 -17.75 -48.79
C THR A 1075 11.36 -17.48 -47.35
N GLY A 1076 10.59 -17.92 -46.35
CA GLY A 1076 10.83 -17.64 -44.94
C GLY A 1076 10.40 -16.23 -44.49
N ASP A 1077 9.85 -15.42 -45.39
CA ASP A 1077 9.37 -14.07 -45.08
C ASP A 1077 8.05 -14.09 -44.31
N ILE A 1078 7.91 -13.16 -43.36
CA ILE A 1078 6.67 -12.96 -42.60
C ILE A 1078 5.88 -11.81 -43.24
N ILE A 1079 4.66 -12.09 -43.67
CA ILE A 1079 3.72 -11.09 -44.20
C ILE A 1079 2.71 -10.76 -43.09
N THR A 1080 2.57 -9.47 -42.78
CA THR A 1080 1.60 -8.99 -41.79
C THR A 1080 0.29 -8.61 -42.47
N HIS A 1081 -0.80 -9.20 -41.98
CA HIS A 1081 -2.17 -8.96 -42.43
C HIS A 1081 -2.89 -8.04 -41.43
N ASN A 1082 -3.51 -6.97 -41.92
CA ASN A 1082 -4.25 -5.98 -41.14
C ASN A 1082 -5.75 -6.28 -41.16
N ILE A 1083 -6.40 -6.12 -40.00
CA ILE A 1083 -7.83 -6.28 -39.77
C ILE A 1083 -8.34 -4.98 -39.16
N ALA A 1084 -9.51 -4.51 -39.59
CA ALA A 1084 -10.23 -3.44 -38.90
C ALA A 1084 -11.50 -4.00 -38.25
N ALA A 1085 -11.63 -3.84 -36.94
CA ALA A 1085 -12.75 -4.39 -36.18
C ALA A 1085 -13.28 -3.37 -35.18
N THR A 1086 -14.55 -3.49 -34.81
CA THR A 1086 -15.14 -2.67 -33.74
C THR A 1086 -15.30 -3.44 -32.44
N HIS A 1087 -14.95 -2.80 -31.33
CA HIS A 1087 -15.26 -3.26 -29.98
C HIS A 1087 -15.80 -2.07 -29.17
N MET A 1088 -17.13 -1.92 -29.17
CA MET A 1088 -17.82 -0.80 -28.54
C MET A 1088 -18.41 -1.23 -27.19
N GLN A 1089 -17.75 -0.87 -26.08
CA GLN A 1089 -18.34 -0.93 -24.74
C GLN A 1089 -19.22 0.31 -24.49
N PRO A 1090 -20.07 0.35 -23.44
CA PRO A 1090 -20.76 1.60 -23.08
C PRO A 1090 -19.77 2.76 -22.97
N THR A 1091 -20.10 3.92 -23.56
CA THR A 1091 -19.25 5.12 -23.67
C THR A 1091 -18.11 5.07 -24.70
N ILE A 1092 -17.96 3.98 -25.46
CA ILE A 1092 -16.92 3.85 -26.48
C ILE A 1092 -17.44 4.16 -27.89
N ALA A 1093 -18.75 4.05 -28.16
CA ALA A 1093 -19.29 4.34 -29.50
C ALA A 1093 -19.02 5.79 -29.95
N ARG A 1094 -18.98 6.73 -28.99
CA ARG A 1094 -18.62 8.15 -29.21
C ARG A 1094 -17.19 8.38 -29.73
N THR A 1095 -16.30 7.38 -29.69
CA THR A 1095 -14.96 7.45 -30.32
C THR A 1095 -14.98 7.08 -31.79
N VAL A 1096 -16.08 6.51 -32.29
CA VAL A 1096 -16.20 6.00 -33.66
C VAL A 1096 -17.10 6.92 -34.48
N PHE A 1097 -18.18 7.44 -33.88
CA PHE A 1097 -19.09 8.38 -34.51
C PHE A 1097 -19.82 9.22 -33.44
N PRO A 1098 -20.22 10.47 -33.75
CA PRO A 1098 -21.01 11.29 -32.82
C PRO A 1098 -22.37 10.64 -32.57
N CYS A 1099 -22.72 10.39 -31.32
CA CYS A 1099 -23.92 9.61 -31.03
C CYS A 1099 -24.54 9.85 -29.65
N PHE A 1100 -25.77 9.39 -29.48
CA PHE A 1100 -26.46 9.32 -28.19
C PHE A 1100 -25.98 8.09 -27.41
N ASP A 1101 -24.75 8.17 -26.92
CA ASP A 1101 -24.01 7.05 -26.32
C ASP A 1101 -24.41 6.73 -24.87
N GLU A 1102 -25.69 6.41 -24.65
CA GLU A 1102 -26.25 5.89 -23.38
C GLU A 1102 -27.26 4.76 -23.64
N PRO A 1103 -27.32 3.70 -22.80
CA PRO A 1103 -28.20 2.54 -23.01
C PRO A 1103 -29.70 2.85 -23.12
N VAL A 1104 -30.15 4.01 -22.62
CA VAL A 1104 -31.56 4.42 -22.68
C VAL A 1104 -31.99 4.85 -24.08
N PHE A 1105 -31.06 5.36 -24.91
CA PHE A 1105 -31.35 5.76 -26.28
C PHE A 1105 -31.23 4.53 -27.19
N LYS A 1106 -32.27 4.31 -28.00
CA LYS A 1106 -32.33 3.23 -28.97
C LYS A 1106 -32.77 3.78 -30.32
N ALA A 1107 -32.09 3.36 -31.37
CA ALA A 1107 -32.39 3.77 -32.73
C ALA A 1107 -32.11 2.61 -33.69
N LYS A 1108 -32.64 2.72 -34.91
CA LYS A 1108 -32.29 1.81 -36.00
C LYS A 1108 -31.05 2.30 -36.72
N PHE A 1109 -30.23 1.40 -37.23
CA PHE A 1109 -28.97 1.75 -37.90
C PHE A 1109 -28.92 1.18 -39.32
N ASN A 1110 -28.65 2.06 -40.28
CA ASN A 1110 -28.28 1.72 -41.65
C ASN A 1110 -26.77 1.95 -41.81
N ILE A 1111 -26.02 0.89 -42.08
CA ILE A 1111 -24.56 0.93 -42.13
C ILE A 1111 -24.09 0.67 -43.55
N SER A 1112 -23.19 1.53 -44.04
CA SER A 1112 -22.47 1.32 -45.28
C SER A 1112 -20.97 1.55 -45.08
N ILE A 1113 -20.14 0.72 -45.73
CA ILE A 1113 -18.70 0.73 -45.55
C ILE A 1113 -18.03 0.67 -46.92
N THR A 1114 -17.22 1.67 -47.24
CA THR A 1114 -16.32 1.67 -48.40
C THR A 1114 -14.95 1.18 -47.99
N HIS A 1115 -14.42 0.16 -48.66
CA HIS A 1115 -13.18 -0.53 -48.29
C HIS A 1115 -12.37 -1.02 -49.50
N ASP A 1116 -11.10 -1.35 -49.29
CA ASP A 1116 -10.23 -1.92 -50.33
C ASP A 1116 -10.67 -3.35 -50.72
N PRO A 1117 -10.56 -3.75 -52.00
CA PRO A 1117 -10.89 -5.11 -52.47
C PRO A 1117 -10.09 -6.23 -51.79
N SER A 1118 -8.97 -5.92 -51.12
CA SER A 1118 -8.18 -6.90 -50.38
C SER A 1118 -8.94 -7.55 -49.21
N PHE A 1119 -9.97 -6.89 -48.66
CA PHE A 1119 -10.83 -7.46 -47.63
C PHE A 1119 -11.90 -8.36 -48.25
N THR A 1120 -11.71 -9.68 -48.14
CA THR A 1120 -12.62 -10.68 -48.71
C THR A 1120 -13.88 -10.90 -47.86
N VAL A 1121 -13.82 -10.60 -46.56
CA VAL A 1121 -14.93 -10.73 -45.62
C VAL A 1121 -15.18 -9.40 -44.92
N VAL A 1122 -16.33 -8.80 -45.22
CA VAL A 1122 -16.86 -7.63 -44.52
C VAL A 1122 -18.23 -7.97 -43.95
N ARG A 1123 -18.42 -7.72 -42.64
CA ARG A 1123 -19.65 -8.03 -41.91
C ARG A 1123 -20.04 -6.88 -40.98
N SER A 1124 -21.33 -6.78 -40.72
CA SER A 1124 -21.96 -5.85 -39.75
C SER A 1124 -23.09 -6.56 -39.00
N ASN A 1125 -23.85 -5.89 -38.14
CA ASN A 1125 -25.01 -6.49 -37.46
C ASN A 1125 -26.04 -7.08 -38.44
N GLY A 1126 -26.47 -6.29 -39.43
CA GLY A 1126 -27.44 -6.71 -40.47
C GLY A 1126 -26.81 -7.58 -41.55
N ALA A 1127 -27.61 -8.38 -42.27
CA ALA A 1127 -27.13 -9.13 -43.42
C ALA A 1127 -26.72 -8.19 -44.56
N MET A 1128 -25.78 -8.62 -45.40
CA MET A 1128 -25.31 -7.80 -46.51
C MET A 1128 -26.36 -7.74 -47.62
N LEU A 1129 -26.70 -6.53 -48.05
CA LEU A 1129 -27.65 -6.27 -49.14
C LEU A 1129 -27.04 -6.67 -50.49
N ASP A 1130 -27.78 -6.42 -51.58
CA ASP A 1130 -27.31 -6.59 -52.96
C ASP A 1130 -26.88 -8.03 -53.29
N GLY A 1131 -27.58 -9.02 -52.71
CA GLY A 1131 -27.31 -10.45 -52.94
C GLY A 1131 -26.01 -10.94 -52.28
N GLY A 1132 -25.56 -10.27 -51.22
CA GLY A 1132 -24.36 -10.65 -50.48
C GLY A 1132 -23.07 -10.33 -51.23
N ARG A 1133 -23.07 -9.29 -52.09
CA ARG A 1133 -21.86 -8.84 -52.82
C ARG A 1133 -21.65 -7.32 -52.67
N PRO A 1134 -20.40 -6.87 -52.49
CA PRO A 1134 -20.10 -5.44 -52.50
C PRO A 1134 -20.27 -4.83 -53.89
N ILE A 1135 -20.60 -3.53 -53.94
CA ILE A 1135 -20.73 -2.75 -55.17
C ILE A 1135 -19.39 -2.10 -55.50
N GLN A 1136 -18.87 -2.33 -56.71
CA GLN A 1136 -17.66 -1.67 -57.17
C GLN A 1136 -17.88 -0.17 -57.41
N GLN A 1137 -17.05 0.66 -56.77
CA GLN A 1137 -17.05 2.10 -56.89
C GLN A 1137 -16.14 2.57 -58.05
N PRO A 1138 -16.33 3.79 -58.58
CA PRO A 1138 -15.53 4.32 -59.69
C PRO A 1138 -14.02 4.42 -59.40
N ASP A 1139 -13.64 4.51 -58.12
CA ASP A 1139 -12.25 4.55 -57.64
C ASP A 1139 -11.60 3.16 -57.51
N GLY A 1140 -12.32 2.09 -57.86
CA GLY A 1140 -11.87 0.70 -57.78
C GLY A 1140 -12.09 0.04 -56.43
N ARG A 1141 -12.58 0.76 -55.41
CA ARG A 1141 -12.93 0.22 -54.09
C ARG A 1141 -14.31 -0.42 -54.07
N PHE A 1142 -14.63 -1.09 -52.97
CA PHE A 1142 -15.89 -1.81 -52.76
C PHE A 1142 -16.76 -1.11 -51.71
N LEU A 1143 -18.06 -0.99 -51.99
CA LEU A 1143 -19.07 -0.50 -51.07
C LEU A 1143 -19.95 -1.66 -50.61
N SER A 1144 -19.89 -1.97 -49.32
CA SER A 1144 -20.73 -2.96 -48.65
C SER A 1144 -21.88 -2.25 -47.93
N ARG A 1145 -23.13 -2.67 -48.18
CA ARG A 1145 -24.35 -2.14 -47.54
C ARG A 1145 -25.04 -3.24 -46.74
N PHE A 1146 -25.61 -2.90 -45.59
CA PHE A 1146 -26.22 -3.86 -44.68
C PHE A 1146 -27.69 -3.56 -44.41
N GLU A 1147 -28.47 -4.60 -44.10
CA GLU A 1147 -29.86 -4.49 -43.66
C GLU A 1147 -30.00 -3.60 -42.42
N GLU A 1148 -31.12 -2.88 -42.32
CA GLU A 1148 -31.46 -2.04 -41.18
C GLU A 1148 -31.56 -2.86 -39.89
N THR A 1149 -30.93 -2.40 -38.82
CA THR A 1149 -30.99 -3.10 -37.52
C THR A 1149 -32.33 -2.85 -36.80
N PRO A 1150 -32.75 -3.76 -35.89
CA PRO A 1150 -33.78 -3.41 -34.91
C PRO A 1150 -33.32 -2.24 -34.01
N PRO A 1151 -34.25 -1.56 -33.31
CA PRO A 1151 -33.89 -0.50 -32.37
C PRO A 1151 -32.95 -1.02 -31.28
N MET A 1152 -31.72 -0.51 -31.29
CA MET A 1152 -30.66 -0.91 -30.36
C MET A 1152 -29.85 0.32 -29.91
N SER A 1153 -29.03 0.14 -28.88
CA SER A 1153 -28.13 1.20 -28.40
C SER A 1153 -26.84 1.21 -29.22
N THR A 1154 -26.19 2.36 -29.27
CA THR A 1154 -24.98 2.62 -30.09
C THR A 1154 -23.82 1.66 -29.83
N TYR A 1155 -23.64 1.21 -28.58
CA TYR A 1155 -22.60 0.26 -28.20
C TYR A 1155 -22.80 -1.16 -28.77
N LEU A 1156 -23.98 -1.49 -29.29
CA LEU A 1156 -24.26 -2.79 -29.90
C LEU A 1156 -23.90 -2.84 -31.39
N ILE A 1157 -23.49 -1.71 -31.98
CA ILE A 1157 -23.02 -1.67 -33.36
C ILE A 1157 -21.68 -2.41 -33.44
N ALA A 1158 -21.61 -3.36 -34.38
CA ALA A 1158 -20.43 -4.13 -34.64
C ALA A 1158 -20.22 -4.31 -36.15
N PHE A 1159 -19.00 -4.06 -36.64
CA PHE A 1159 -18.57 -4.41 -37.98
C PHE A 1159 -17.08 -4.77 -38.03
N VAL A 1160 -16.72 -5.63 -38.99
CA VAL A 1160 -15.37 -6.19 -39.15
C VAL A 1160 -15.02 -6.24 -40.64
N LEU A 1161 -13.79 -5.82 -40.99
CA LEU A 1161 -13.17 -5.91 -42.31
C LEU A 1161 -11.92 -6.80 -42.18
N THR A 1162 -11.93 -7.94 -42.84
CA THR A 1162 -10.87 -8.96 -42.72
C THR A 1162 -10.74 -9.80 -43.99
N ASP A 1163 -9.68 -10.58 -44.09
CA ASP A 1163 -9.45 -11.63 -45.09
C ASP A 1163 -9.52 -13.05 -44.51
N PHE A 1164 -10.37 -13.22 -43.49
CA PHE A 1164 -10.62 -14.50 -42.85
C PHE A 1164 -11.42 -15.45 -43.74
N GLU A 1165 -11.38 -16.73 -43.38
CA GLU A 1165 -12.30 -17.74 -43.89
C GLU A 1165 -13.44 -17.95 -42.90
N CYS A 1166 -14.60 -18.39 -43.38
CA CYS A 1166 -15.78 -18.66 -42.53
C CYS A 1166 -16.38 -20.02 -42.84
N VAL A 1167 -16.84 -20.71 -41.79
CA VAL A 1167 -17.75 -21.86 -41.90
C VAL A 1167 -19.14 -21.44 -41.47
N SER A 1168 -20.14 -21.89 -42.23
CA SER A 1168 -21.52 -21.41 -42.09
C SER A 1168 -22.50 -22.56 -41.98
N ARG A 1169 -23.55 -22.38 -41.18
CA ARG A 1169 -24.66 -23.32 -41.07
C ARG A 1169 -25.94 -22.58 -40.72
N VAL A 1170 -27.04 -22.97 -41.36
CA VAL A 1170 -28.37 -22.41 -41.08
C VAL A 1170 -29.05 -23.24 -39.99
N THR A 1171 -29.59 -22.55 -38.98
CA THR A 1171 -30.37 -23.14 -37.89
C THR A 1171 -31.75 -23.61 -38.37
N SER A 1172 -32.46 -24.40 -37.54
CA SER A 1172 -33.87 -24.77 -37.80
C SER A 1172 -34.83 -23.57 -37.81
N ALA A 1173 -34.42 -22.44 -37.26
CA ALA A 1173 -35.18 -21.18 -37.26
C ALA A 1173 -34.81 -20.24 -38.42
N ASN A 1174 -34.10 -20.76 -39.43
CA ASN A 1174 -33.67 -20.01 -40.63
C ASN A 1174 -32.71 -18.83 -40.33
N ILE A 1175 -32.00 -18.88 -39.20
CA ILE A 1175 -30.90 -17.96 -38.87
C ILE A 1175 -29.58 -18.52 -39.41
N GLU A 1176 -28.83 -17.73 -40.16
CA GLU A 1176 -27.49 -18.08 -40.65
C GLU A 1176 -26.44 -17.85 -39.55
N VAL A 1177 -25.70 -18.89 -39.15
CA VAL A 1177 -24.59 -18.78 -38.19
C VAL A 1177 -23.28 -18.91 -38.93
N ASN A 1178 -22.40 -17.93 -38.77
CA ASN A 1178 -21.07 -17.91 -39.36
C ASN A 1178 -20.01 -17.95 -38.25
N VAL A 1179 -19.00 -18.80 -38.40
CA VAL A 1179 -17.80 -18.78 -37.55
C VAL A 1179 -16.60 -18.48 -38.43
N CYS A 1180 -16.00 -17.32 -38.22
CA CYS A 1180 -14.92 -16.78 -39.04
C CYS A 1180 -13.63 -16.71 -38.23
N GLY A 1181 -12.51 -17.10 -38.84
CA GLY A 1181 -11.20 -17.10 -38.21
C GLY A 1181 -10.09 -17.11 -39.26
N ARG A 1182 -8.84 -17.16 -38.78
CA ARG A 1182 -7.68 -17.25 -39.68
C ARG A 1182 -7.86 -18.42 -40.67
N PRO A 1183 -7.50 -18.25 -41.95
CA PRO A 1183 -7.73 -19.28 -42.98
C PRO A 1183 -7.25 -20.68 -42.57
N GLU A 1184 -6.04 -20.78 -42.01
CA GLU A 1184 -5.44 -22.02 -41.50
C GLU A 1184 -6.27 -22.71 -40.40
N ALA A 1185 -6.83 -21.95 -39.45
CA ALA A 1185 -7.58 -22.48 -38.33
C ALA A 1185 -8.94 -23.04 -38.78
N ILE A 1186 -9.61 -22.34 -39.69
CA ILE A 1186 -10.89 -22.79 -40.26
C ILE A 1186 -10.68 -24.02 -41.15
N LEU A 1187 -9.61 -24.04 -41.96
CA LEU A 1187 -9.25 -25.21 -42.78
C LEU A 1187 -8.92 -26.45 -41.93
N ASN A 1188 -8.41 -26.27 -40.71
CA ASN A 1188 -8.12 -27.35 -39.76
C ASN A 1188 -9.36 -27.82 -38.95
N GLY A 1189 -10.55 -27.25 -39.20
CA GLY A 1189 -11.79 -27.63 -38.52
C GLY A 1189 -11.94 -27.02 -37.12
N GLU A 1190 -11.11 -26.05 -36.72
CA GLU A 1190 -11.16 -25.47 -35.37
C GLU A 1190 -12.45 -24.67 -35.11
N GLY A 1191 -13.11 -24.20 -36.16
CA GLY A 1191 -14.41 -23.51 -36.08
C GLY A 1191 -15.63 -24.44 -35.95
N ASP A 1192 -15.47 -25.74 -36.21
CA ASP A 1192 -16.60 -26.67 -36.38
C ASP A 1192 -17.41 -26.87 -35.10
N PHE A 1193 -16.72 -26.96 -33.95
CA PHE A 1193 -17.38 -27.13 -32.67
C PHE A 1193 -18.19 -25.89 -32.28
N ALA A 1194 -17.62 -24.69 -32.44
CA ALA A 1194 -18.32 -23.43 -32.16
C ALA A 1194 -19.54 -23.27 -33.07
N LEU A 1195 -19.44 -23.67 -34.34
CA LEU A 1195 -20.55 -23.68 -35.29
C LEU A 1195 -21.63 -24.68 -34.87
N GLU A 1196 -21.26 -25.89 -34.45
CA GLU A 1196 -22.18 -26.91 -33.97
C GLU A 1196 -22.96 -26.46 -32.73
N VAL A 1197 -22.28 -25.89 -31.75
CA VAL A 1197 -22.90 -25.43 -30.50
C VAL A 1197 -23.83 -24.26 -30.76
N SER A 1198 -23.36 -23.24 -31.49
CA SER A 1198 -24.13 -22.02 -31.76
C SER A 1198 -25.41 -22.32 -32.55
N THR A 1199 -25.36 -23.27 -33.49
CA THR A 1199 -26.52 -23.68 -34.28
C THR A 1199 -27.58 -24.46 -33.49
N LYS A 1200 -27.20 -25.06 -32.35
CA LYS A 1200 -28.13 -25.70 -31.41
C LYS A 1200 -28.68 -24.71 -30.37
N LEU A 1201 -27.88 -23.74 -29.93
CA LEU A 1201 -28.24 -22.81 -28.86
C LEU A 1201 -29.28 -21.76 -29.28
N ILE A 1202 -29.19 -21.20 -30.49
CA ILE A 1202 -30.14 -20.17 -30.93
C ILE A 1202 -31.59 -20.69 -30.91
N PRO A 1203 -31.93 -21.85 -31.53
CA PRO A 1203 -33.28 -22.41 -31.44
C PRO A 1203 -33.69 -22.76 -30.00
N TYR A 1204 -32.74 -23.22 -29.18
CA TYR A 1204 -33.00 -23.50 -27.77
C TYR A 1204 -33.41 -22.24 -27.00
N TYR A 1205 -32.74 -21.10 -27.23
CA TYR A 1205 -33.09 -19.84 -26.60
C TYR A 1205 -34.42 -19.28 -27.10
N GLU A 1206 -34.68 -19.36 -28.41
CA GLU A 1206 -35.98 -18.97 -28.95
C GLU A 1206 -37.13 -19.76 -28.33
N GLN A 1207 -36.93 -21.08 -28.17
CA GLN A 1207 -37.89 -21.95 -27.50
C GLN A 1207 -38.02 -21.64 -26.00
N SER A 1208 -36.89 -21.44 -25.31
CA SER A 1208 -36.86 -21.25 -23.86
C SER A 1208 -37.48 -19.92 -23.41
N TYR A 1209 -37.25 -18.86 -24.19
CA TYR A 1209 -37.78 -17.53 -23.90
C TYR A 1209 -39.08 -17.20 -24.64
N ASN A 1210 -39.49 -18.05 -25.59
CA ASN A 1210 -40.64 -17.82 -26.48
C ASN A 1210 -40.57 -16.46 -27.22
N ILE A 1211 -39.35 -16.08 -27.63
CA ILE A 1211 -39.03 -14.85 -28.35
C ILE A 1211 -38.10 -15.21 -29.51
N SER A 1212 -38.50 -14.92 -30.75
CA SER A 1212 -37.66 -15.14 -31.92
C SER A 1212 -36.44 -14.23 -31.92
N TYR A 1213 -35.32 -14.75 -32.42
CA TYR A 1213 -34.10 -13.99 -32.61
C TYR A 1213 -34.35 -12.88 -33.66
N PRO A 1214 -34.09 -11.59 -33.34
CA PRO A 1214 -34.63 -10.48 -34.10
C PRO A 1214 -33.87 -10.15 -35.41
N ILE A 1215 -32.80 -10.88 -35.73
CA ILE A 1215 -31.92 -10.62 -36.89
C ILE A 1215 -31.74 -11.94 -37.67
N SER A 1216 -31.56 -11.87 -38.99
CA SER A 1216 -31.45 -13.02 -39.90
C SER A 1216 -30.15 -13.83 -39.77
N LYS A 1217 -29.13 -13.33 -39.05
CA LYS A 1217 -27.82 -13.97 -38.93
C LYS A 1217 -27.12 -13.72 -37.58
N CYS A 1218 -26.14 -14.55 -37.25
CA CYS A 1218 -25.23 -14.39 -36.11
C CYS A 1218 -23.79 -14.75 -36.54
N ASP A 1219 -22.87 -13.79 -36.44
CA ASP A 1219 -21.47 -13.99 -36.83
C ASP A 1219 -20.57 -14.05 -35.58
N HIS A 1220 -19.70 -15.05 -35.54
CA HIS A 1220 -18.66 -15.22 -34.52
C HIS A 1220 -17.29 -15.01 -35.16
N PHE A 1221 -16.49 -14.07 -34.65
CA PHE A 1221 -15.15 -13.78 -35.16
C PHE A 1221 -14.09 -14.11 -34.11
N ALA A 1222 -13.12 -14.96 -34.48
CA ALA A 1222 -11.95 -15.25 -33.66
C ALA A 1222 -10.82 -14.25 -33.98
N LEU A 1223 -10.89 -13.06 -33.36
CA LEU A 1223 -9.91 -11.99 -33.59
C LEU A 1223 -8.57 -12.30 -32.87
N PRO A 1224 -7.40 -12.00 -33.47
CA PRO A 1224 -6.08 -12.27 -32.87
C PRO A 1224 -5.82 -11.43 -31.61
N ASP A 1225 -6.27 -10.17 -31.63
CA ASP A 1225 -6.12 -9.20 -30.55
C ASP A 1225 -7.51 -8.70 -30.14
N PHE A 1226 -7.99 -9.12 -28.96
CA PHE A 1226 -9.28 -8.72 -28.40
C PHE A 1226 -9.16 -8.47 -26.90
N ALA A 1227 -9.46 -7.26 -26.43
CA ALA A 1227 -9.39 -6.91 -25.02
C ALA A 1227 -10.53 -7.56 -24.23
N ILE A 1228 -10.23 -8.48 -23.30
CA ILE A 1228 -11.23 -9.10 -22.42
C ILE A 1228 -11.28 -8.35 -21.08
N GLY A 1229 -12.45 -7.79 -20.77
CA GLY A 1229 -12.81 -7.43 -19.40
C GLY A 1229 -13.18 -8.68 -18.59
N LYS A 1230 -12.40 -9.00 -17.55
CA LYS A 1230 -12.73 -9.80 -16.35
C LYS A 1230 -13.71 -11.00 -16.45
N TYR A 1231 -13.78 -11.75 -17.55
CA TYR A 1231 -14.50 -13.04 -17.61
C TYR A 1231 -13.80 -14.03 -18.53
N SER A 1232 -12.70 -14.64 -18.05
CA SER A 1232 -12.02 -15.74 -18.76
C SER A 1232 -11.81 -16.98 -17.88
N LYS A 1233 -12.62 -17.14 -16.83
CA LYS A 1233 -12.74 -18.37 -16.03
C LYS A 1233 -14.20 -18.66 -15.75
N LEU A 1234 -14.92 -19.10 -16.77
CA LEU A 1234 -16.17 -19.84 -16.63
C LEU A 1234 -16.07 -21.08 -17.52
#